data_AF-A0A2P6PH26-F1
#
_entry.id   AF-A0A2P6PH26-F1
#
_cell.length_a   1.000
_cell.length_b   1.000
_cell.length_c   1.000
_cell.angle_alpha   90.00
_cell.angle_beta   90.00
_cell.angle_gamma   90.00
#
_symmetry.space_group_name_H-M   'P 1'
#
loop_
_entity.id
_entity.type
_entity.pdbx_description
1 polymer ?
#
loop_
_entity_poly.entity_id
_entity_poly.type
_entity_poly.pdbx_seq_one_letter_code
_entity_poly.pdbx_strand_id
1 'polypeptide(L)'
;MNSQSSRSHAIFTITMEQKKISHCLNGANNDDIGDDILCTKLHLVDLAGSERAKRTGADGMRLKEGIHINKGLLALGNVISALGDEKKRKEGGHVPYRDSKLTRLLQDSLGGNSKTVMIACVSPAETNAEETLNTLKYANRARKIQYKAVINRDPVAAQLQLMRSQIEHLQTELLFYRGDASAPFEELQILKHKVSLLEASNMELRQEVQGRRITCEHLTQRALEAQVEKDKLAMKIEAFRNGKSWDEIDSNPVQSESVIFSPCIASCGLLVGYVIAVEKEQEHSSLQEKLDRELKELDKALEQKEAEMKRFTSFDTSVLKLYEKKVHELEHEKKSLQREIEELRQNLSNISSTSGDGAQKLKEDYLHNLNLLEGQVSELKKKQDAQAQLLRQKQKSDEAARRLQDEIQRIKTQKVQLQHKIKQESEQFRLWKASREKEVLQLKKEGRRNEYEMHKLLALNQRQKMVLQRKTEEANMATKKLKELLESRKTSSRETSGHNAHGIQALMQAIELELEVTVKTHEVRSEYERQIEERAMMAKERTKLIEEQRNLSDSSEIMSPGARNSRIFALENMLATSSSTMRERGFNGRGHWNQVRSLTDAKILMNHLFNLASSSRCLLRDKEVAYREKDLEIRDLKEKVVSLSSSLRKLENKR
;
A
#
# COMPACT_ATOMS: atom_id res chain seq x y z
N MET A 1 -13.40 -16.63 34.76
CA MET A 1 -12.92 -15.70 33.71
C MET A 1 -13.58 -16.06 32.38
N ASN A 2 -14.01 -15.06 31.59
CA ASN A 2 -14.50 -15.29 30.23
C ASN A 2 -13.35 -15.86 29.37
N SER A 3 -13.59 -16.99 28.68
CA SER A 3 -12.58 -17.86 28.06
C SER A 3 -11.81 -17.24 26.90
N GLN A 4 -12.36 -16.20 26.24
CA GLN A 4 -11.75 -15.56 25.07
C GLN A 4 -11.32 -14.11 25.30
N SER A 5 -12.10 -13.33 26.07
CA SER A 5 -11.88 -11.88 26.22
C SER A 5 -10.78 -11.49 27.22
N SER A 6 -10.41 -12.39 28.14
CA SER A 6 -9.39 -12.12 29.17
C SER A 6 -7.95 -12.20 28.65
N ARG A 7 -7.79 -12.58 27.37
CA ARG A 7 -6.55 -13.14 26.81
C ARG A 7 -6.03 -12.40 25.58
N SER A 8 -6.59 -11.23 25.27
CA SER A 8 -6.17 -10.40 24.15
C SER A 8 -6.05 -8.93 24.58
N HIS A 9 -5.28 -8.14 23.83
CA HIS A 9 -5.25 -6.70 23.96
C HIS A 9 -6.10 -6.08 22.85
N ALA A 10 -6.97 -5.13 23.18
CA ALA A 10 -7.72 -4.35 22.22
C ALA A 10 -7.17 -2.91 22.19
N ILE A 11 -6.89 -2.40 20.98
CA ILE A 11 -6.43 -1.03 20.77
C ILE A 11 -7.41 -0.38 19.80
N PHE A 12 -8.14 0.62 20.26
CA PHE A 12 -8.99 1.46 19.45
C PHE A 12 -8.32 2.82 19.26
N THR A 13 -8.15 3.25 18.01
CA THR A 13 -7.46 4.50 17.69
C THR A 13 -8.40 5.43 16.95
N ILE A 14 -8.57 6.64 17.49
CA ILE A 14 -9.26 7.74 16.82
C ILE A 14 -8.21 8.73 16.34
N THR A 15 -8.17 8.99 15.04
CA THR A 15 -7.37 10.06 14.47
C THR A 15 -8.30 11.24 14.16
N MET A 16 -7.95 12.43 14.63
CA MET A 16 -8.67 13.66 14.35
C MET A 16 -7.74 14.64 13.66
N GLU A 17 -8.17 15.14 12.52
CA GLU A 17 -7.52 16.21 11.78
C GLU A 17 -8.37 17.46 11.89
N GLN A 18 -7.77 18.55 12.35
CA GLN A 18 -8.41 19.84 12.48
C GLN A 18 -7.76 20.80 11.50
N LYS A 19 -8.55 21.29 10.56
CA LYS A 19 -8.15 22.31 9.59
C LYS A 19 -8.73 23.66 10.04
N LYS A 20 -7.90 24.68 10.21
CA LYS A 20 -8.38 26.03 10.53
C LYS A 20 -8.91 26.70 9.26
N ILE A 21 -10.24 26.75 9.10
CA ILE A 21 -10.88 27.49 8.01
C ILE A 21 -11.02 28.94 8.46
N SER A 22 -10.21 29.84 7.91
CA SER A 22 -10.45 31.28 8.04
C SER A 22 -11.63 31.68 7.15
N HIS A 23 -12.74 32.09 7.75
CA HIS A 23 -13.79 32.77 6.99
C HIS A 23 -13.31 34.18 6.65
N CYS A 24 -13.08 34.43 5.37
CA CYS A 24 -12.82 35.75 4.82
C CYS A 24 -14.10 36.57 4.96
N LEU A 25 -14.16 37.51 5.90
CA LEU A 25 -15.07 38.64 5.82
C LEU A 25 -14.40 39.69 4.93
N ASN A 26 -14.98 39.89 3.73
CA ASN A 26 -14.79 41.00 2.81
C ASN A 26 -13.37 41.31 2.29
N GLY A 27 -13.09 40.84 1.07
CA GLY A 27 -12.61 41.74 0.00
C GLY A 27 -11.14 42.16 -0.03
N ALA A 28 -10.19 41.42 0.55
CA ALA A 28 -8.76 41.70 0.36
C ALA A 28 -7.95 40.41 0.10
N ASN A 29 -7.29 40.38 -1.05
CA ASN A 29 -6.14 39.58 -1.50
C ASN A 29 -6.00 38.13 -0.98
N ASN A 30 -6.21 37.19 -1.89
CA ASN A 30 -6.47 35.77 -1.65
C ASN A 30 -5.22 34.86 -1.51
N ASP A 31 -4.04 35.40 -1.20
CA ASP A 31 -2.77 34.64 -1.31
C ASP A 31 -2.08 34.28 0.02
N ASP A 32 -2.60 34.67 1.19
CA ASP A 32 -1.82 34.59 2.45
C ASP A 32 -2.49 33.89 3.64
N ILE A 33 -3.18 32.76 3.43
CA ILE A 33 -3.60 31.93 4.58
C ILE A 33 -3.17 30.49 4.34
N GLY A 34 -2.03 30.12 4.93
CA GLY A 34 -1.63 28.73 5.06
C GLY A 34 -2.64 27.99 5.94
N ASP A 35 -3.28 26.98 5.36
CA ASP A 35 -4.15 26.07 6.09
C ASP A 35 -3.34 25.31 7.15
N ASP A 36 -3.32 25.81 8.39
CA ASP A 36 -2.70 25.13 9.52
C ASP A 36 -3.53 23.88 9.85
N ILE A 37 -2.99 22.70 9.53
CA ILE A 37 -3.61 21.40 9.79
C ILE A 37 -2.97 20.80 11.05
N LEU A 38 -3.79 20.59 12.08
CA LEU A 38 -3.42 19.91 13.31
C LEU A 38 -3.89 18.46 13.24
N CYS A 39 -3.01 17.51 13.56
CA CYS A 39 -3.36 16.08 13.60
C CYS A 39 -3.21 15.57 15.03
N THR A 40 -4.23 14.89 15.57
CA THR A 40 -4.15 14.24 16.88
C THR A 40 -4.63 12.80 16.82
N LYS A 41 -4.04 11.96 17.67
CA LYS A 41 -4.37 10.54 17.80
C LYS A 41 -4.74 10.25 19.25
N LEU A 42 -5.91 9.66 19.45
CA LEU A 42 -6.36 9.14 20.72
C LEU A 42 -6.34 7.61 20.67
N HIS A 43 -5.55 6.99 21.54
CA HIS A 43 -5.51 5.55 21.72
C HIS A 43 -6.29 5.16 22.97
N LEU A 44 -7.32 4.33 22.81
CA LEU A 44 -8.02 3.64 23.91
C LEU A 44 -7.56 2.19 23.92
N VAL A 45 -6.89 1.78 25.00
CA VAL A 45 -6.24 0.47 25.10
C VAL A 45 -6.87 -0.32 26.23
N ASP A 46 -7.45 -1.47 25.91
CA ASP A 46 -7.88 -2.48 26.87
C ASP A 46 -6.87 -3.63 26.88
N LEU A 47 -6.25 -3.87 28.02
CA LEU A 47 -5.17 -4.84 28.14
C LEU A 47 -5.71 -6.19 28.63
N ALA A 48 -5.08 -7.28 28.18
CA ALA A 48 -5.32 -8.62 28.71
C ALA A 48 -5.12 -8.65 30.23
N GLY A 49 -5.71 -9.66 30.87
CA GLY A 49 -5.62 -9.87 32.31
C GLY A 49 -4.17 -9.91 32.81
N SER A 50 -3.88 -9.19 33.89
CA SER A 50 -2.53 -9.12 34.48
C SER A 50 -2.21 -10.29 35.41
N GLU A 51 -3.13 -11.24 35.58
CA GLU A 51 -2.96 -12.40 36.44
C GLU A 51 -1.84 -13.33 36.00
N ARG A 52 -1.17 -13.92 36.98
CA ARG A 52 -0.11 -14.90 36.72
C ARG A 52 -0.68 -16.24 36.28
N ALA A 53 -0.03 -16.87 35.30
CA ALA A 53 -0.43 -18.18 34.78
C ALA A 53 -0.48 -19.28 35.86
N LYS A 54 0.34 -19.20 36.91
CA LYS A 54 0.31 -20.14 38.05
C LYS A 54 -1.01 -20.13 38.81
N ARG A 55 -1.71 -19.00 38.83
CA ARG A 55 -2.98 -18.82 39.55
C ARG A 55 -4.19 -19.32 38.76
N THR A 56 -4.05 -19.50 37.45
CA THR A 56 -5.15 -19.94 36.58
C THR A 56 -5.32 -21.47 36.55
N GLY A 57 -4.39 -22.22 37.13
CA GLY A 57 -4.42 -23.70 37.14
C GLY A 57 -4.38 -24.32 35.74
N ALA A 58 -3.95 -23.55 34.72
CA ALA A 58 -3.99 -23.96 33.33
C ALA A 58 -2.81 -24.86 32.97
N ASP A 59 -3.07 -26.01 32.36
CA ASP A 59 -2.05 -26.98 31.94
C ASP A 59 -1.96 -27.13 30.41
N GLY A 60 -0.82 -27.66 29.92
CA GLY A 60 -0.58 -27.99 28.52
C GLY A 60 -0.67 -26.78 27.57
N MET A 61 -1.54 -26.86 26.55
CA MET A 61 -1.69 -25.83 25.52
C MET A 61 -2.19 -24.50 26.07
N ARG A 62 -3.02 -24.52 27.13
CA ARG A 62 -3.54 -23.30 27.76
C ARG A 62 -2.46 -22.54 28.53
N LEU A 63 -1.48 -23.24 29.09
CA LEU A 63 -0.31 -22.63 29.73
C LEU A 63 0.58 -21.94 28.68
N LYS A 64 0.86 -22.62 27.56
CA LYS A 64 1.65 -22.06 26.44
C LYS A 64 1.01 -20.80 25.85
N GLU A 65 -0.32 -20.78 25.74
CA GLU A 65 -1.09 -19.61 25.32
C GLU A 65 -1.00 -18.47 26.33
N GLY A 66 -1.23 -18.75 27.63
CA GLY A 66 -1.12 -17.76 28.70
C GLY A 66 0.28 -17.11 28.79
N ILE A 67 1.34 -17.88 28.54
CA ILE A 67 2.71 -17.36 28.46
C ILE A 67 2.87 -16.37 27.30
N HIS A 68 2.31 -16.67 26.13
CA HIS A 68 2.39 -15.78 24.96
C HIS A 68 1.61 -14.47 25.16
N ILE A 69 0.47 -14.52 25.84
CA ILE A 69 -0.33 -13.34 26.17
C ILE A 69 0.42 -12.45 27.15
N ASN A 70 0.96 -13.06 28.21
CA ASN A 70 1.73 -12.36 29.23
C ASN A 70 3.06 -11.82 28.70
N LYS A 71 3.54 -12.28 27.53
CA LYS A 71 4.70 -11.68 26.87
C LYS A 71 4.50 -10.20 26.55
N GLY A 72 3.28 -9.81 26.13
CA GLY A 72 2.95 -8.41 25.85
C GLY A 72 3.01 -7.55 27.12
N LEU A 73 2.38 -8.01 28.20
CA LEU A 73 2.38 -7.32 29.50
C LEU A 73 3.77 -7.29 30.16
N LEU A 74 4.56 -8.36 30.00
CA LEU A 74 5.93 -8.42 30.50
C LEU A 74 6.82 -7.40 29.79
N ALA A 75 6.77 -7.36 28.45
CA ALA A 75 7.50 -6.37 27.67
C ALA A 75 7.08 -4.94 28.02
N LEU A 76 5.77 -4.71 28.19
CA LEU A 76 5.24 -3.42 28.66
C LEU A 76 5.80 -3.06 30.04
N GLY A 77 5.89 -4.03 30.96
CA GLY A 77 6.48 -3.84 32.28
C GLY A 77 7.97 -3.49 32.24
N ASN A 78 8.72 -4.10 31.31
CA ASN A 78 10.13 -3.80 31.08
C ASN A 78 10.34 -2.38 30.53
N VAL A 79 9.53 -1.97 29.56
CA VAL A 79 9.52 -0.60 29.01
C VAL A 79 9.20 0.42 30.10
N ILE A 80 8.15 0.19 30.90
CA ILE A 80 7.78 1.08 32.00
C ILE A 80 8.89 1.18 33.05
N SER A 81 9.56 0.06 33.36
CA SER A 81 10.66 0.05 34.31
C SER A 81 11.89 0.80 33.79
N ALA A 82 12.20 0.67 32.50
CA ALA A 82 13.28 1.40 31.86
C ALA A 82 13.02 2.91 31.81
N LEU A 83 11.77 3.31 31.52
CA LEU A 83 11.37 4.72 31.46
C LEU A 83 11.20 5.38 32.83
N GLY A 84 10.80 4.61 33.84
CA GLY A 84 10.59 5.08 35.20
C GLY A 84 11.85 5.15 36.07
N ASP A 85 12.99 4.65 35.58
CA ASP A 85 14.29 4.71 36.25
C ASP A 85 15.07 5.94 35.78
N GLU A 86 15.28 6.90 36.67
CA GLU A 86 15.91 8.18 36.35
C GLU A 86 17.38 8.03 35.92
N LYS A 87 18.10 7.04 36.48
CA LYS A 87 19.52 6.80 36.15
C LYS A 87 19.68 6.32 34.71
N LYS A 88 18.95 5.26 34.35
CA LYS A 88 18.95 4.71 32.98
C LYS A 88 18.51 5.72 31.93
N ARG A 89 17.60 6.62 32.29
CA ARG A 89 17.13 7.68 31.39
C ARG A 89 18.20 8.76 31.15
N LYS A 90 18.94 9.18 32.17
CA LYS A 90 20.04 10.15 32.03
C LYS A 90 21.23 9.60 31.24
N GLU A 91 21.47 8.29 31.36
CA GLU A 91 22.53 7.57 30.65
C GLU A 91 22.15 7.18 29.21
N GLY A 92 20.95 7.55 28.73
CA GLY A 92 20.50 7.21 27.37
C GLY A 92 20.27 5.70 27.16
N GLY A 93 19.94 4.96 28.22
CA GLY A 93 19.74 3.52 28.19
C GLY A 93 18.67 3.08 27.18
N HIS A 94 18.95 1.99 26.46
CA HIS A 94 18.04 1.44 25.46
C HIS A 94 16.69 1.00 26.08
N VAL A 95 15.59 1.54 25.56
CA VAL A 95 14.23 1.15 25.95
C VAL A 95 13.70 0.06 24.99
N PRO A 96 13.32 -1.12 25.50
CA PRO A 96 13.05 -2.29 24.66
C PRO A 96 11.63 -2.31 24.06
N TYR A 97 11.24 -1.28 23.31
CA TYR A 97 9.92 -1.24 22.65
C TYR A 97 9.70 -2.41 21.69
N ARG A 98 10.76 -2.97 21.13
CA ARG A 98 10.72 -4.03 20.10
C ARG A 98 10.38 -5.42 20.63
N ASP A 99 10.41 -5.64 21.94
CA ASP A 99 10.21 -6.96 22.56
C ASP A 99 8.79 -7.51 22.38
N SER A 100 7.81 -6.65 22.11
CA SER A 100 6.44 -7.05 21.76
C SER A 100 5.82 -6.12 20.71
N LYS A 101 4.84 -6.65 19.96
CA LYS A 101 4.04 -5.82 19.03
C LYS A 101 3.27 -4.73 19.76
N LEU A 102 2.80 -5.00 20.99
CA LEU A 102 2.07 -4.05 21.83
C LEU A 102 2.93 -2.83 22.16
N THR A 103 4.14 -3.04 22.67
CA THR A 103 5.08 -1.96 23.04
C THR A 103 5.60 -1.17 21.83
N ARG A 104 5.64 -1.78 20.64
CA ARG A 104 5.93 -1.06 19.38
C ARG A 104 4.80 -0.15 18.95
N LEU A 105 3.56 -0.62 19.05
CA LEU A 105 2.38 0.18 18.68
C LEU A 105 2.15 1.33 19.65
N LEU A 106 2.48 1.13 20.93
CA LEU A 106 2.31 2.12 22.00
C LEU A 106 3.57 2.93 22.31
N GLN A 107 4.61 2.85 21.46
CA GLN A 107 5.87 3.55 21.68
C GLN A 107 5.68 5.05 21.88
N ASP A 108 4.86 5.69 21.03
CA ASP A 108 4.54 7.11 21.15
C ASP A 108 3.78 7.44 22.45
N SER A 109 3.01 6.47 22.96
CA SER A 109 2.21 6.59 24.19
C SER A 109 2.97 6.25 25.47
N LEU A 110 4.24 5.85 25.39
CA LEU A 110 5.03 5.46 26.56
C LEU A 110 6.34 6.23 26.54
N GLY A 111 6.37 7.42 27.14
CA GLY A 111 7.56 8.28 27.17
C GLY A 111 7.85 9.05 25.87
N GLY A 112 6.95 8.98 24.89
CA GLY A 112 7.01 9.74 23.62
C GLY A 112 6.18 11.03 23.61
N ASN A 113 5.80 11.48 22.41
CA ASN A 113 4.92 12.63 22.21
C ASN A 113 3.44 12.24 22.39
N SER A 114 3.01 12.08 23.63
CA SER A 114 1.63 11.76 23.97
C SER A 114 1.26 12.26 25.36
N LYS A 115 -0.04 12.45 25.58
CA LYS A 115 -0.62 12.59 26.92
C LYS A 115 -1.23 11.25 27.29
N THR A 116 -0.66 10.58 28.28
CA THR A 116 -1.02 9.19 28.60
C THR A 116 -1.62 9.10 29.99
N VAL A 117 -2.76 8.42 30.08
CA VAL A 117 -3.45 8.09 31.34
C VAL A 117 -3.49 6.57 31.47
N MET A 118 -3.07 6.06 32.61
CA MET A 118 -3.17 4.64 32.96
C MET A 118 -4.27 4.46 34.01
N ILE A 119 -5.27 3.63 33.71
CA ILE A 119 -6.31 3.24 34.66
C ILE A 119 -5.97 1.85 35.20
N ALA A 120 -5.72 1.77 36.51
CA ALA A 120 -5.40 0.53 37.19
C ALA A 120 -6.66 -0.08 37.82
N CYS A 121 -7.27 -1.06 37.15
CA CYS A 121 -8.45 -1.76 37.66
C CYS A 121 -8.04 -2.83 38.68
N VAL A 122 -8.56 -2.74 39.91
CA VAL A 122 -8.24 -3.66 41.00
C VAL A 122 -9.51 -4.21 41.67
N SER A 123 -9.41 -5.39 42.29
CA SER A 123 -10.51 -5.99 43.04
C SER A 123 -10.31 -5.73 44.53
N PRO A 124 -11.36 -5.32 45.28
CA PRO A 124 -11.28 -5.15 46.73
C PRO A 124 -11.35 -6.48 47.51
N ALA A 125 -11.60 -7.61 46.84
CA ALA A 125 -11.73 -8.90 47.50
C ALA A 125 -10.38 -9.43 48.02
N GLU A 126 -10.37 -9.97 49.24
CA GLU A 126 -9.17 -10.52 49.89
C GLU A 126 -8.52 -11.65 49.07
N THR A 127 -9.34 -12.48 48.40
CA THR A 127 -8.87 -13.55 47.50
C THR A 127 -8.03 -13.05 46.32
N ASN A 128 -8.10 -11.75 46.01
CA ASN A 128 -7.32 -11.10 44.95
C ASN A 128 -6.24 -10.15 45.48
N ALA A 129 -5.96 -10.12 46.79
CA ALA A 129 -5.06 -9.15 47.41
C ALA A 129 -3.66 -9.14 46.76
N GLU A 130 -3.11 -10.31 46.42
CA GLU A 130 -1.79 -10.43 45.78
C GLU A 130 -1.75 -9.74 44.40
N GLU A 131 -2.76 -9.95 43.55
CA GLU A 131 -2.79 -9.31 42.24
C GLU A 131 -3.13 -7.84 42.31
N THR A 132 -4.02 -7.44 43.23
CA THR A 132 -4.29 -6.02 43.50
C THR A 132 -2.98 -5.31 43.88
N LEU A 133 -2.16 -5.91 44.74
CA LEU A 133 -0.85 -5.37 45.09
C LEU A 133 0.10 -5.30 43.88
N ASN A 134 0.13 -6.34 43.03
CA ASN A 134 0.96 -6.35 41.82
C ASN A 134 0.56 -5.24 40.84
N THR A 135 -0.73 -5.05 40.61
CA THR A 135 -1.27 -4.00 39.74
C THR A 135 -0.95 -2.60 40.29
N LEU A 136 -1.08 -2.38 41.59
CA LEU A 136 -0.70 -1.11 42.23
C LEU A 136 0.80 -0.83 42.14
N LYS A 137 1.66 -1.84 42.36
CA LYS A 137 3.12 -1.71 42.17
C LYS A 137 3.46 -1.35 40.72
N TYR A 138 2.74 -1.93 39.76
CA TYR A 138 2.90 -1.63 38.34
C TYR A 138 2.51 -0.17 38.03
N ALA A 139 1.34 0.28 38.48
CA ALA A 139 0.88 1.65 38.31
C ALA A 139 1.82 2.67 38.98
N ASN A 140 2.36 2.35 40.16
CA ASN A 140 3.33 3.19 40.87
C ASN A 140 4.64 3.38 40.07
N ARG A 141 5.08 2.37 39.30
CA ARG A 141 6.21 2.52 38.38
C ARG A 141 5.85 3.36 37.16
N ALA A 142 4.68 3.13 36.56
CA ALA A 142 4.20 3.88 35.41
C ALA A 142 4.07 5.38 35.70
N ARG A 143 3.67 5.76 36.93
CA ARG A 143 3.59 7.16 37.38
C ARG A 143 4.90 7.94 37.26
N LYS A 144 6.05 7.26 37.29
CA LYS A 144 7.38 7.91 37.22
C LYS A 144 7.80 8.30 35.81
N ILE A 145 7.08 7.87 34.78
CA ILE A 145 7.40 8.16 33.39
C ILE A 145 7.13 9.63 33.10
N GLN A 146 8.13 10.31 32.50
CA GLN A 146 8.00 11.70 32.07
C GLN A 146 7.64 11.75 30.59
N TYR A 147 6.72 12.66 30.23
CA TYR A 147 6.22 12.85 28.87
C TYR A 147 6.58 14.23 28.36
N LYS A 148 6.89 14.35 27.06
CA LYS A 148 7.12 15.62 26.37
C LYS A 148 6.13 15.76 25.22
N ALA A 149 4.91 16.17 25.57
CA ALA A 149 3.85 16.38 24.59
C ALA A 149 4.08 17.69 23.81
N VAL A 150 4.10 17.61 22.49
CA VAL A 150 4.27 18.70 21.53
C VAL A 150 3.08 18.68 20.56
N ILE A 151 2.61 19.86 20.15
CA ILE A 151 1.52 20.00 19.19
C ILE A 151 1.96 19.43 17.84
N ASN A 152 1.24 18.42 17.35
CA ASN A 152 1.48 17.80 16.06
C ASN A 152 0.88 18.69 14.95
N ARG A 153 1.74 19.45 14.29
CA ARG A 153 1.44 20.13 13.03
C ARG A 153 1.79 19.22 11.86
N ASP A 154 1.06 19.33 10.76
CA ASP A 154 1.43 18.60 9.54
C ASP A 154 2.86 18.99 9.11
N PRO A 155 3.80 18.03 8.98
CA PRO A 155 5.17 18.31 8.55
C PRO A 155 5.23 18.98 7.18
N VAL A 156 4.29 18.71 6.28
CA VAL A 156 4.22 19.35 4.96
C VAL A 156 3.81 20.80 5.10
N ALA A 157 2.76 21.09 5.89
CA ALA A 157 2.32 22.46 6.15
C ALA A 157 3.38 23.29 6.89
N ALA A 158 4.06 22.70 7.88
CA ALA A 158 5.14 23.35 8.62
C ALA A 158 6.35 23.69 7.72
N GLN A 159 6.72 22.78 6.82
CA GLN A 159 7.78 23.02 5.84
C GLN A 159 7.37 24.08 4.83
N LEU A 160 6.11 24.06 4.38
CA LEU A 160 5.56 25.04 3.43
C LEU A 160 5.46 26.43 4.06
N GLN A 161 5.13 26.53 5.35
CA GLN A 161 5.12 27.78 6.10
C GLN A 161 6.55 28.34 6.32
N LEU A 162 7.52 27.47 6.62
CA LEU A 162 8.93 27.86 6.70
C LEU A 162 9.42 28.40 5.35
N MET A 163 9.11 27.70 4.26
CA MET A 163 9.45 28.15 2.91
C MET A 163 8.77 29.48 2.54
N ARG A 164 7.50 29.67 2.91
CA ARG A 164 6.78 30.94 2.71
C ARG A 164 7.41 32.09 3.49
N SER A 165 7.74 31.88 4.76
CA SER A 165 8.42 32.89 5.59
C SER A 165 9.80 33.25 5.03
N GLN A 166 10.54 32.26 4.49
CA GLN A 166 11.80 32.51 3.79
C GLN A 166 11.59 33.32 2.50
N ILE A 167 10.55 33.01 1.72
CA ILE A 167 10.21 33.76 0.50
C ILE A 167 9.82 35.20 0.85
N GLU A 168 9.00 35.42 1.87
CA GLU A 168 8.58 36.75 2.33
C GLU A 168 9.76 37.57 2.85
N HIS A 169 10.66 36.95 3.62
CA HIS A 169 11.89 37.59 4.07
C HIS A 169 12.76 38.02 2.89
N LEU A 170 12.99 37.11 1.93
CA LEU A 170 13.75 37.40 0.71
C LEU A 170 13.06 38.44 -0.17
N GLN A 171 11.73 38.46 -0.24
CA GLN A 171 10.97 39.45 -1.00
C GLN A 171 11.03 40.83 -0.34
N THR A 172 10.97 40.90 0.99
CA THR A 172 11.11 42.14 1.76
C THR A 172 12.53 42.70 1.63
N GLU A 173 13.53 41.83 1.69
CA GLU A 173 14.93 42.15 1.43
C GLU A 173 15.11 42.67 -0.01
N LEU A 174 14.53 41.99 -1.01
CA LEU A 174 14.55 42.47 -2.40
C LEU A 174 13.79 43.78 -2.63
N LEU A 175 12.70 44.05 -1.89
CA LEU A 175 11.95 45.30 -1.94
C LEU A 175 12.74 46.45 -1.31
N PHE A 176 13.43 46.19 -0.20
CA PHE A 176 14.38 47.11 0.41
C PHE A 176 15.51 47.47 -0.58
N TYR A 177 16.04 46.49 -1.32
CA TYR A 177 17.04 46.72 -2.36
C TYR A 177 16.49 47.30 -3.69
N ARG A 178 15.18 47.24 -3.93
CA ARG A 178 14.54 47.85 -5.13
C ARG A 178 14.18 49.32 -4.91
N GLY A 179 14.08 49.77 -3.66
CA GLY A 179 13.73 51.15 -3.29
C GLY A 179 14.90 52.16 -3.37
N ASP A 180 16.14 51.69 -3.22
CA ASP A 180 17.33 52.54 -3.34
C ASP A 180 18.11 52.17 -4.61
N ALA A 181 18.21 53.13 -5.53
CA ALA A 181 18.88 53.01 -6.82
C ALA A 181 20.43 52.94 -6.71
N SER A 182 20.98 52.40 -5.61
CA SER A 182 22.42 52.34 -5.37
C SER A 182 22.82 51.20 -4.41
N ALA A 183 22.52 49.95 -4.74
CA ALA A 183 23.25 48.81 -4.17
C ALA A 183 24.52 48.54 -5.01
N PRO A 184 25.68 48.26 -4.39
CA PRO A 184 26.96 48.19 -5.09
C PRO A 184 26.99 46.95 -5.99
N PHE A 185 27.39 47.17 -7.24
CA PHE A 185 27.59 46.20 -8.34
C PHE A 185 28.22 44.85 -7.92
N GLU A 186 28.95 44.80 -6.81
CA GLU A 186 29.64 43.64 -6.23
C GLU A 186 28.69 42.56 -5.69
N GLU A 187 27.59 42.92 -5.00
CA GLU A 187 26.65 41.94 -4.43
C GLU A 187 25.81 41.24 -5.51
N LEU A 188 25.46 41.99 -6.57
CA LEU A 188 24.78 41.42 -7.74
C LEU A 188 25.68 40.39 -8.45
N GLN A 189 27.00 40.63 -8.50
CA GLN A 189 27.98 39.68 -9.04
C GLN A 189 28.11 38.43 -8.16
N ILE A 190 28.13 38.60 -6.84
CA ILE A 190 28.16 37.47 -5.88
C ILE A 190 26.90 36.60 -6.03
N LEU A 191 25.73 37.23 -6.15
CA LEU A 191 24.47 36.50 -6.32
C LEU A 191 24.43 35.76 -7.66
N LYS A 192 24.93 36.37 -8.73
CA LYS A 192 25.04 35.75 -10.06
C LYS A 192 26.00 34.54 -10.04
N HIS A 193 27.12 34.66 -9.34
CA HIS A 193 28.06 33.57 -9.14
C HIS A 193 27.44 32.42 -8.32
N LYS A 194 26.67 32.74 -7.27
CA LYS A 194 25.96 31.74 -6.44
C LYS A 194 24.86 31.01 -7.22
N VAL A 195 24.11 31.71 -8.07
CA VAL A 195 23.15 31.09 -8.99
C VAL A 195 23.87 30.13 -9.94
N SER A 196 25.00 30.53 -10.52
CA SER A 196 25.80 29.67 -11.40
C SER A 196 26.34 28.41 -10.69
N LEU A 197 26.80 28.54 -9.44
CA LEU A 197 27.22 27.39 -8.62
C LEU A 197 26.06 26.45 -8.28
N LEU A 198 24.88 27.01 -7.96
CA LEU A 198 23.68 26.22 -7.69
C LEU A 198 23.16 25.52 -8.96
N GLU A 199 23.28 26.14 -10.12
CA GLU A 199 22.97 25.52 -11.42
C GLU A 199 23.92 24.36 -11.73
N ALA A 200 25.23 24.53 -11.50
CA ALA A 200 26.22 23.48 -11.66
C ALA A 200 25.96 22.29 -10.72
N SER A 201 25.69 22.56 -9.44
CA SER A 201 25.35 21.52 -8.45
C SER A 201 24.04 20.79 -8.79
N ASN A 202 23.03 21.51 -9.28
CA ASN A 202 21.80 20.89 -9.79
C ASN A 202 22.06 20.00 -11.02
N MET A 203 23.00 20.39 -11.89
CA MET A 203 23.38 19.57 -13.04
C MET A 203 24.08 18.27 -12.60
N GLU A 204 24.99 18.32 -11.63
CA GLU A 204 25.62 17.13 -11.04
C GLU A 204 24.60 16.20 -10.37
N LEU A 205 23.68 16.76 -9.56
CA LEU A 205 22.62 15.98 -8.93
C LEU A 205 21.72 15.29 -9.95
N ARG A 206 21.39 15.97 -11.06
CA ARG A 206 20.63 15.37 -12.17
C ARG A 206 21.40 14.23 -12.84
N GLN A 207 22.69 14.39 -13.08
CA GLN A 207 23.54 13.32 -13.62
C GLN A 207 23.61 12.12 -12.67
N GLU A 208 23.72 12.35 -11.36
CA GLU A 208 23.79 11.27 -10.39
C GLU A 208 22.45 10.53 -10.23
N VAL A 209 21.33 11.25 -10.27
CA VAL A 209 19.99 10.64 -10.34
C VAL A 209 19.84 9.79 -11.59
N GLN A 210 20.30 10.28 -12.74
CA GLN A 210 20.27 9.53 -14.00
C GLN A 210 21.17 8.27 -13.93
N GLY A 211 22.36 8.37 -13.34
CA GLY A 211 23.25 7.23 -13.12
C GLY A 211 22.64 6.16 -12.20
N ARG A 212 22.02 6.59 -11.09
CA ARG A 212 21.27 5.70 -10.18
C ARG A 212 20.08 5.04 -10.88
N ARG A 213 19.39 5.76 -11.76
CA ARG A 213 18.26 5.23 -12.54
C ARG A 213 18.69 4.13 -13.51
N ILE A 214 19.74 4.37 -14.30
CA ILE A 214 20.30 3.36 -15.22
C ILE A 214 20.75 2.11 -14.45
N THR A 215 21.37 2.32 -13.29
CA THR A 215 21.78 1.22 -12.41
C THR A 215 20.57 0.42 -11.91
N CYS A 216 19.48 1.10 -11.55
CA CYS A 216 18.22 0.46 -11.14
C CYS A 216 17.61 -0.34 -12.28
N GLU A 217 17.55 0.20 -13.50
CA GLU A 217 17.07 -0.50 -14.71
C GLU A 217 17.88 -1.79 -14.96
N HIS A 218 19.22 -1.69 -14.92
CA HIS A 218 20.10 -2.84 -15.09
C HIS A 218 19.93 -3.91 -14.00
N LEU A 219 19.74 -3.51 -12.73
CA LEU A 219 19.46 -4.43 -11.64
C LEU A 219 18.09 -5.10 -11.78
N THR A 220 17.10 -4.37 -12.29
CA THR A 220 15.75 -4.88 -12.54
C THR A 220 15.76 -5.91 -13.68
N GLN A 221 16.50 -5.62 -14.75
CA GLN A 221 16.74 -6.55 -15.87
C GLN A 221 17.39 -7.85 -15.37
N ARG A 222 18.47 -7.74 -14.59
CA ARG A 222 19.16 -8.91 -14.01
C ARG A 222 18.27 -9.71 -13.06
N ALA A 223 17.41 -9.05 -12.29
CA ALA A 223 16.46 -9.73 -11.42
C ALA A 223 15.41 -10.52 -12.22
N LEU A 224 14.96 -9.97 -13.36
CA LEU A 224 14.04 -10.65 -14.27
C LEU A 224 14.70 -11.89 -14.90
N GLU A 225 15.93 -11.75 -15.40
CA GLU A 225 16.71 -12.86 -15.96
C GLU A 225 16.92 -13.98 -14.93
N ALA A 226 17.34 -13.64 -13.71
CA ALA A 226 17.52 -14.60 -12.63
C ALA A 226 16.19 -15.28 -12.22
N GLN A 227 15.07 -14.55 -12.26
CA GLN A 227 13.75 -15.11 -11.97
C GLN A 227 13.31 -16.10 -13.06
N VAL A 228 13.56 -15.79 -14.34
CA VAL A 228 13.33 -16.70 -15.47
C VAL A 228 14.18 -17.97 -15.35
N GLU A 229 15.45 -17.85 -14.97
CA GLU A 229 16.32 -19.02 -14.72
C GLU A 229 15.81 -19.87 -13.55
N LYS A 230 15.40 -19.23 -12.45
CA LYS A 230 14.83 -19.92 -11.28
C LYS A 230 13.60 -20.74 -11.69
N ASP A 231 12.74 -20.16 -12.50
CA ASP A 231 11.49 -20.81 -12.93
C ASP A 231 11.79 -21.96 -13.91
N LYS A 232 12.76 -21.79 -14.82
CA LYS A 232 13.27 -22.89 -15.67
C LYS A 232 13.81 -24.06 -14.83
N LEU A 233 14.59 -23.77 -13.80
CA LEU A 233 15.13 -24.80 -12.89
C LEU A 233 14.03 -25.47 -12.07
N ALA A 234 13.05 -24.72 -11.57
CA ALA A 234 11.90 -25.27 -10.85
C ALA A 234 11.11 -26.26 -11.73
N MET A 235 10.92 -25.94 -13.02
CA MET A 235 10.29 -26.85 -13.98
C MET A 235 11.13 -28.10 -14.24
N LYS A 236 12.47 -27.98 -14.37
CA LYS A 236 13.36 -29.15 -14.49
C LYS A 236 13.27 -30.05 -13.25
N ILE A 237 13.20 -29.47 -12.05
CA ILE A 237 13.05 -30.21 -10.78
C ILE A 237 11.68 -30.90 -10.69
N GLU A 238 10.58 -30.26 -11.12
CA GLU A 238 9.27 -30.89 -11.18
C GLU A 238 9.19 -32.01 -12.23
N ALA A 239 9.80 -31.82 -13.39
CA ALA A 239 9.90 -32.85 -14.43
C ALA A 239 10.66 -34.09 -13.94
N PHE A 240 11.75 -33.88 -13.19
CA PHE A 240 12.50 -34.95 -12.55
C PHE A 240 11.70 -35.65 -11.43
N ARG A 241 10.99 -34.89 -10.57
CA ARG A 241 10.10 -35.44 -9.53
C ARG A 241 8.95 -36.29 -10.10
N ASN A 242 8.53 -36.00 -11.33
CA ASN A 242 7.51 -36.77 -12.05
C ASN A 242 8.07 -37.97 -12.82
N GLY A 243 9.36 -38.33 -12.64
CA GLY A 243 9.93 -39.59 -13.11
C GLY A 243 10.65 -39.56 -14.45
N LYS A 244 10.96 -38.38 -15.02
CA LYS A 244 11.76 -38.25 -16.25
C LYS A 244 13.26 -38.26 -15.95
N SER A 245 14.06 -38.88 -16.83
CA SER A 245 15.54 -38.92 -16.71
C SER A 245 16.16 -37.56 -17.06
N TRP A 246 17.30 -37.22 -16.44
CA TRP A 246 18.03 -35.97 -16.70
C TRP A 246 18.43 -35.80 -18.19
N ASP A 247 18.77 -36.91 -18.87
CA ASP A 247 19.19 -36.89 -20.29
C ASP A 247 18.04 -36.56 -21.26
N GLU A 248 16.79 -36.88 -20.89
CA GLU A 248 15.59 -36.56 -21.68
C GLU A 248 15.14 -35.10 -21.49
N ILE A 249 15.52 -34.47 -20.37
CA ILE A 249 15.14 -33.10 -19.99
C ILE A 249 16.03 -32.06 -20.71
N ASP A 250 17.30 -32.37 -20.97
CA ASP A 250 18.21 -31.47 -21.69
C ASP A 250 18.09 -31.55 -23.22
N SER A 251 17.52 -32.64 -23.75
CA SER A 251 17.48 -32.91 -25.19
C SER A 251 16.30 -32.27 -25.95
N ASN A 252 15.35 -31.61 -25.28
CA ASN A 252 14.14 -31.04 -25.89
C ASN A 252 13.86 -29.59 -25.44
N PRO A 253 14.44 -28.56 -26.10
CA PRO A 253 14.25 -27.16 -25.71
C PRO A 253 12.94 -26.52 -26.20
N VAL A 254 12.19 -27.15 -27.12
CA VAL A 254 11.32 -26.41 -28.07
C VAL A 254 9.82 -26.43 -27.75
N GLN A 255 9.31 -27.26 -26.82
CA GLN A 255 7.86 -27.30 -26.54
C GLN A 255 7.40 -26.46 -25.33
N SER A 256 8.29 -25.64 -24.78
CA SER A 256 8.02 -24.91 -23.52
C SER A 256 7.66 -23.44 -23.71
N GLU A 257 7.58 -22.89 -24.91
CA GLU A 257 7.29 -21.46 -25.07
C GLU A 257 5.84 -21.06 -24.76
N SER A 258 4.87 -21.96 -24.92
CA SER A 258 3.44 -21.64 -24.70
C SER A 258 2.97 -21.78 -23.24
N VAL A 259 3.75 -22.47 -22.37
CA VAL A 259 3.38 -22.75 -20.97
C VAL A 259 4.14 -21.86 -19.97
N ILE A 260 5.18 -21.13 -20.43
CA ILE A 260 5.93 -20.17 -19.61
C ILE A 260 5.06 -18.98 -19.16
N PHE A 261 3.95 -18.71 -19.85
CA PHE A 261 3.18 -17.50 -19.61
C PHE A 261 2.25 -17.53 -18.39
N SER A 262 1.85 -18.69 -17.85
CA SER A 262 0.76 -18.72 -16.85
C SER A 262 1.19 -18.53 -15.39
N PRO A 263 2.28 -19.18 -14.87
CA PRO A 263 2.67 -18.99 -13.46
C PRO A 263 3.45 -17.69 -13.22
N CYS A 264 4.00 -17.07 -14.27
CA CYS A 264 4.77 -15.84 -14.17
C CYS A 264 3.88 -14.63 -13.84
N ILE A 265 2.59 -14.64 -14.24
CA ILE A 265 1.67 -13.48 -14.15
C ILE A 265 1.39 -13.04 -12.71
N ALA A 266 1.36 -13.96 -11.73
CA ALA A 266 1.01 -13.62 -10.35
C ALA A 266 2.11 -12.83 -9.61
N SER A 267 3.39 -13.06 -9.95
CA SER A 267 4.52 -12.25 -9.44
C SER A 267 4.91 -11.12 -10.41
N CYS A 268 4.60 -11.25 -11.71
CA CYS A 268 4.84 -10.22 -12.73
C CYS A 268 3.80 -9.10 -12.74
N GLY A 269 2.59 -9.25 -12.20
CA GLY A 269 1.60 -8.16 -12.22
C GLY A 269 2.09 -6.86 -11.57
N LEU A 270 2.89 -6.97 -10.50
CA LEU A 270 3.55 -5.83 -9.85
C LEU A 270 4.74 -5.29 -10.66
N LEU A 271 5.50 -6.16 -11.33
CA LEU A 271 6.66 -5.79 -12.15
C LEU A 271 6.23 -5.14 -13.47
N VAL A 272 5.25 -5.70 -14.18
CA VAL A 272 4.64 -5.14 -15.39
C VAL A 272 3.98 -3.80 -15.06
N GLY A 273 3.26 -3.73 -13.94
CA GLY A 273 2.68 -2.48 -13.46
C GLY A 273 3.70 -1.41 -13.09
N TYR A 274 4.88 -1.81 -12.61
CA TYR A 274 6.01 -0.92 -12.31
C TYR A 274 6.73 -0.46 -13.58
N VAL A 275 6.99 -1.36 -14.54
CA VAL A 275 7.64 -1.05 -15.83
C VAL A 275 6.79 -0.06 -16.64
N ILE A 276 5.48 -0.30 -16.77
CA ILE A 276 4.56 0.63 -17.47
C ILE A 276 4.53 2.01 -16.78
N ALA A 277 4.64 2.05 -15.44
CA ALA A 277 4.62 3.30 -14.71
C ALA A 277 5.92 4.11 -14.89
N VAL A 278 7.07 3.43 -14.89
CA VAL A 278 8.38 4.03 -15.14
C VAL A 278 8.46 4.56 -16.58
N GLU A 279 7.92 3.83 -17.55
CA GLU A 279 7.88 4.24 -18.96
C GLU A 279 7.03 5.49 -19.17
N LYS A 280 5.81 5.53 -18.60
CA LYS A 280 4.94 6.72 -18.57
C LYS A 280 5.61 7.94 -17.90
N GLU A 281 6.34 7.72 -16.80
CA GLU A 281 7.05 8.79 -16.09
C GLU A 281 8.25 9.32 -16.91
N GLN A 282 8.90 8.45 -17.70
CA GLN A 282 9.94 8.83 -18.65
C GLN A 282 9.40 9.64 -19.83
N GLU A 283 8.27 9.22 -20.40
CA GLU A 283 7.58 9.92 -21.48
C GLU A 283 7.20 11.34 -21.06
N HIS A 284 6.59 11.49 -19.88
CA HIS A 284 6.23 12.80 -19.34
C HIS A 284 7.46 13.68 -19.10
N SER A 285 8.54 13.13 -18.53
CA SER A 285 9.80 13.88 -18.33
C SER A 285 10.39 14.36 -19.65
N SER A 286 10.41 13.49 -20.68
CA SER A 286 10.91 13.83 -22.01
C SER A 286 10.04 14.89 -22.70
N LEU A 287 8.72 14.79 -22.56
CA LEU A 287 7.79 15.77 -23.10
C LEU A 287 7.94 17.13 -22.40
N GLN A 288 8.07 17.14 -21.08
CA GLN A 288 8.24 18.36 -20.31
C GLN A 288 9.56 19.07 -20.66
N GLU A 289 10.66 18.33 -20.81
CA GLU A 289 11.93 18.90 -21.30
C GLU A 289 11.83 19.51 -22.70
N LYS A 290 11.04 18.89 -23.61
CA LYS A 290 10.80 19.45 -24.95
C LYS A 290 10.05 20.78 -24.86
N LEU A 291 8.96 20.83 -24.09
CA LEU A 291 8.17 22.05 -23.91
C LEU A 291 8.97 23.16 -23.21
N ASP A 292 9.80 22.83 -22.22
CA ASP A 292 10.67 23.78 -21.53
C ASP A 292 11.77 24.33 -22.46
N ARG A 293 12.30 23.51 -23.40
CA ARG A 293 13.22 23.98 -24.43
C ARG A 293 12.55 24.96 -25.39
N GLU A 294 11.37 24.61 -25.90
CA GLU A 294 10.58 25.50 -26.78
C GLU A 294 10.26 26.84 -26.08
N LEU A 295 9.94 26.80 -24.78
CA LEU A 295 9.67 28.00 -23.99
C LEU A 295 10.90 28.90 -23.88
N LYS A 296 12.08 28.31 -23.62
CA LYS A 296 13.35 29.05 -23.57
C LYS A 296 13.72 29.67 -24.92
N GLU A 297 13.46 28.97 -26.02
CA GLU A 297 13.69 29.49 -27.37
C GLU A 297 12.78 30.69 -27.66
N LEU A 298 11.49 30.60 -27.30
CA LEU A 298 10.54 31.71 -27.43
C LEU A 298 10.93 32.90 -26.54
N ASP A 299 11.40 32.67 -25.31
CA ASP A 299 11.88 33.73 -24.42
C ASP A 299 13.09 34.46 -24.99
N LYS A 300 14.06 33.71 -25.53
CA LYS A 300 15.24 34.29 -26.18
C LYS A 300 14.88 35.08 -27.44
N ALA A 301 13.96 34.55 -28.26
CA ALA A 301 13.48 35.24 -29.45
C ALA A 301 12.71 36.52 -29.10
N LEU A 302 11.90 36.48 -28.04
CA LEU A 302 11.17 37.64 -27.54
C LEU A 302 12.12 38.73 -27.05
N GLU A 303 13.11 38.36 -26.24
CA GLU A 303 14.11 39.31 -25.71
C GLU A 303 14.91 39.97 -26.84
N GLN A 304 15.31 39.21 -27.87
CA GLN A 304 15.98 39.75 -29.05
C GLN A 304 15.10 40.75 -29.82
N LYS A 305 13.83 40.40 -30.06
CA LYS A 305 12.90 41.26 -30.79
C LYS A 305 12.50 42.51 -30.00
N GLU A 306 12.33 42.40 -28.68
CA GLU A 306 12.08 43.55 -27.81
C GLU A 306 13.30 44.48 -27.71
N ALA A 307 14.53 43.92 -27.71
CA ALA A 307 15.76 44.71 -27.79
C ALA A 307 15.89 45.43 -29.14
N GLU A 308 15.52 44.77 -30.25
CA GLU A 308 15.46 45.37 -31.58
C GLU A 308 14.43 46.52 -31.62
N MET A 309 13.23 46.31 -31.06
CA MET A 309 12.18 47.33 -30.95
C MET A 309 12.61 48.55 -30.12
N LYS A 310 13.31 48.34 -29.00
CA LYS A 310 13.81 49.45 -28.17
C LYS A 310 14.70 50.42 -28.95
N ARG A 311 15.48 49.90 -29.91
CA ARG A 311 16.33 50.71 -30.81
C ARG A 311 15.52 51.59 -31.77
N PHE A 312 14.31 51.17 -32.14
CA PHE A 312 13.40 51.98 -32.97
C PHE A 312 12.64 53.04 -32.16
N THR A 313 12.25 52.73 -30.92
CA THR A 313 11.41 53.63 -30.10
C THR A 313 12.14 54.84 -29.52
N SER A 314 13.48 54.81 -29.43
CA SER A 314 14.25 55.87 -28.76
C SER A 314 14.32 57.20 -29.52
N PHE A 315 13.74 57.33 -30.72
CA PHE A 315 14.05 58.48 -31.58
C PHE A 315 12.87 59.34 -32.10
N ASP A 316 11.61 58.88 -32.24
CA ASP A 316 10.88 59.36 -33.45
C ASP A 316 9.41 59.83 -33.38
N THR A 317 8.78 60.05 -32.22
CA THR A 317 7.35 60.47 -32.21
C THR A 317 7.14 61.98 -32.26
N SER A 318 7.88 62.76 -31.47
CA SER A 318 7.71 64.23 -31.40
C SER A 318 8.31 64.96 -32.60
N VAL A 319 9.38 64.39 -33.18
CA VAL A 319 10.15 64.97 -34.27
C VAL A 319 9.38 64.90 -35.61
N LEU A 320 8.51 63.91 -35.79
CA LEU A 320 7.70 63.70 -37.00
C LEU A 320 6.75 64.88 -37.29
N LYS A 321 5.99 65.32 -36.28
CA LYS A 321 5.04 66.43 -36.43
C LYS A 321 5.75 67.74 -36.80
N LEU A 322 7.00 67.88 -36.36
CA LEU A 322 7.85 69.03 -36.63
C LEU A 322 8.33 69.03 -38.10
N TYR A 323 8.71 67.86 -38.63
CA TYR A 323 9.11 67.72 -40.02
C TYR A 323 7.94 67.88 -40.99
N GLU A 324 6.76 67.33 -40.70
CA GLU A 324 5.56 67.51 -41.53
C GLU A 324 5.15 68.98 -41.64
N LYS A 325 5.10 69.67 -40.50
CA LYS A 325 4.81 71.11 -40.45
C LYS A 325 5.82 71.93 -41.25
N LYS A 326 7.11 71.59 -41.13
CA LYS A 326 8.17 72.33 -41.80
C LYS A 326 8.21 72.10 -43.32
N VAL A 327 7.80 70.92 -43.81
CA VAL A 327 7.58 70.68 -45.25
C VAL A 327 6.44 71.56 -45.78
N HIS A 328 5.32 71.67 -45.05
CA HIS A 328 4.19 72.52 -45.44
C HIS A 328 4.58 74.01 -45.47
N GLU A 329 5.36 74.48 -44.51
CA GLU A 329 5.89 75.85 -44.49
C GLU A 329 6.73 76.16 -45.74
N LEU A 330 7.69 75.28 -46.07
CA LEU A 330 8.55 75.44 -47.25
C LEU A 330 7.74 75.40 -48.57
N GLU A 331 6.68 74.59 -48.63
CA GLU A 331 5.81 74.51 -49.80
C GLU A 331 4.98 75.79 -49.99
N HIS A 332 4.49 76.37 -48.90
CA HIS A 332 3.76 77.63 -48.95
C HIS A 332 4.67 78.80 -49.36
N GLU A 333 5.87 78.87 -48.80
CA GLU A 333 6.88 79.89 -49.11
C GLU A 333 7.32 79.84 -50.58
N LYS A 334 7.60 78.63 -51.09
CA LYS A 334 7.88 78.39 -52.51
C LYS A 334 6.73 78.83 -53.42
N LYS A 335 5.47 78.52 -53.08
CA LYS A 335 4.29 78.95 -53.84
C LYS A 335 4.10 80.47 -53.82
N SER A 336 4.55 81.15 -52.77
CA SER A 336 4.52 82.62 -52.70
C SER A 336 5.55 83.24 -53.65
N LEU A 337 6.80 82.78 -53.58
CA LEU A 337 7.88 83.28 -54.45
C LEU A 337 7.64 82.93 -55.92
N GLN A 338 6.99 81.80 -56.23
CA GLN A 338 6.58 81.46 -57.59
C GLN A 338 5.53 82.41 -58.16
N ARG A 339 4.60 82.92 -57.33
CA ARG A 339 3.62 83.94 -57.75
C ARG A 339 4.30 85.27 -58.03
N GLU A 340 5.25 85.66 -57.19
CA GLU A 340 6.02 86.90 -57.35
C GLU A 340 6.90 86.87 -58.62
N ILE A 341 7.51 85.73 -58.95
CA ILE A 341 8.23 85.52 -60.22
C ILE A 341 7.28 85.67 -61.42
N GLU A 342 6.07 85.11 -61.36
CA GLU A 342 5.09 85.20 -62.45
C GLU A 342 4.61 86.64 -62.67
N GLU A 343 4.34 87.38 -61.59
CA GLU A 343 4.00 88.81 -61.63
C GLU A 343 5.14 89.64 -62.24
N LEU A 344 6.39 89.38 -61.83
CA LEU A 344 7.56 90.06 -62.38
C LEU A 344 7.78 89.73 -63.87
N ARG A 345 7.53 88.49 -64.31
CA ARG A 345 7.57 88.09 -65.73
C ARG A 345 6.48 88.79 -66.54
N GLN A 346 5.27 88.90 -66.00
CA GLN A 346 4.16 89.59 -66.64
C GLN A 346 4.45 91.10 -66.78
N ASN A 347 5.03 91.72 -65.74
CA ASN A 347 5.48 93.10 -65.78
C ASN A 347 6.62 93.34 -66.80
N LEU A 348 7.58 92.41 -66.89
CA LEU A 348 8.65 92.42 -67.90
C LEU A 348 8.11 92.33 -69.33
N SER A 349 7.08 91.50 -69.55
CA SER A 349 6.35 91.38 -70.83
C SER A 349 5.66 92.69 -71.20
N ASN A 350 5.02 93.35 -70.23
CA ASN A 350 4.34 94.64 -70.44
C ASN A 350 5.31 95.78 -70.80
N ILE A 351 6.51 95.82 -70.20
CA ILE A 351 7.53 96.87 -70.43
C ILE A 351 8.25 96.69 -71.79
N SER A 352 8.30 95.48 -72.35
CA SER A 352 8.92 95.18 -73.65
C SER A 352 8.33 95.95 -74.84
N SER A 353 7.21 96.65 -74.65
CA SER A 353 6.50 97.44 -75.66
C SER A 353 6.92 98.92 -75.72
N THR A 354 7.83 99.39 -74.85
CA THR A 354 8.27 100.80 -74.76
C THR A 354 9.81 100.93 -74.88
N SER A 355 10.31 101.72 -75.84
CA SER A 355 11.74 101.88 -76.14
C SER A 355 12.27 103.22 -75.64
N GLY A 356 13.04 103.20 -74.54
CA GLY A 356 13.75 104.35 -73.98
C GLY A 356 14.83 103.91 -72.99
N ASP A 357 15.92 104.69 -72.88
CA ASP A 357 17.15 104.36 -72.12
C ASP A 357 16.89 104.07 -70.61
N GLY A 358 15.87 104.71 -70.02
CA GLY A 358 15.41 104.42 -68.65
C GLY A 358 14.60 103.12 -68.50
N ALA A 359 13.91 102.68 -69.56
CA ALA A 359 13.20 101.40 -69.58
C ALA A 359 14.15 100.21 -69.66
N GLN A 360 15.35 100.41 -70.24
CA GLN A 360 16.38 99.39 -70.36
C GLN A 360 17.03 99.07 -69.01
N LYS A 361 17.33 100.10 -68.21
CA LYS A 361 17.84 99.94 -66.84
C LYS A 361 16.82 99.29 -65.90
N LEU A 362 15.55 99.69 -66.00
CA LEU A 362 14.45 99.07 -65.24
C LEU A 362 14.25 97.60 -65.63
N LYS A 363 14.40 97.27 -66.92
CA LYS A 363 14.35 95.91 -67.44
C LYS A 363 15.52 95.05 -66.94
N GLU A 364 16.73 95.61 -66.87
CA GLU A 364 17.90 94.95 -66.27
C GLU A 364 17.71 94.68 -64.77
N ASP A 365 17.17 95.64 -64.02
CA ASP A 365 16.85 95.48 -62.59
C ASP A 365 15.79 94.39 -62.36
N TYR A 366 14.73 94.35 -63.17
CA TYR A 366 13.73 93.29 -63.12
C TYR A 366 14.31 91.91 -63.49
N LEU A 367 15.20 91.84 -64.47
CA LEU A 367 15.91 90.60 -64.86
C LEU A 367 16.86 90.11 -63.77
N HIS A 368 17.55 91.03 -63.10
CA HIS A 368 18.42 90.69 -61.96
C HIS A 368 17.60 90.14 -60.79
N ASN A 369 16.49 90.82 -60.45
CA ASN A 369 15.61 90.39 -59.36
C ASN A 369 14.89 89.06 -59.68
N LEU A 370 14.51 88.85 -60.94
CA LEU A 370 13.96 87.58 -61.41
C LEU A 370 14.95 86.42 -61.22
N ASN A 371 16.21 86.59 -61.63
CA ASN A 371 17.24 85.57 -61.45
C ASN A 371 17.50 85.25 -59.96
N LEU A 372 17.45 86.27 -59.09
CA LEU A 372 17.60 86.08 -57.65
C LEU A 372 16.44 85.26 -57.06
N LEU A 373 15.19 85.61 -57.39
CA LEU A 373 14.00 84.91 -56.93
C LEU A 373 13.92 83.48 -57.50
N GLU A 374 14.28 83.28 -58.77
CA GLU A 374 14.39 81.95 -59.39
C GLU A 374 15.46 81.09 -58.70
N GLY A 375 16.59 81.70 -58.30
CA GLY A 375 17.61 81.08 -57.46
C GLY A 375 17.06 80.64 -56.10
N GLN A 376 16.33 81.51 -55.40
CA GLN A 376 15.71 81.20 -54.10
C GLN A 376 14.65 80.10 -54.19
N VAL A 377 13.82 80.09 -55.24
CA VAL A 377 12.85 79.00 -55.50
C VAL A 377 13.55 77.67 -55.78
N SER A 378 14.68 77.70 -56.49
CA SER A 378 15.51 76.51 -56.73
C SER A 378 16.10 75.96 -55.43
N GLU A 379 16.59 76.82 -54.54
CA GLU A 379 17.08 76.43 -53.22
C GLU A 379 15.98 75.88 -52.30
N LEU A 380 14.82 76.54 -52.23
CA LEU A 380 13.67 76.06 -51.47
C LEU A 380 13.16 74.72 -51.99
N LYS A 381 13.18 74.51 -53.31
CA LYS A 381 12.84 73.23 -53.94
C LYS A 381 13.82 72.13 -53.49
N LYS A 382 15.13 72.39 -53.49
CA LYS A 382 16.13 71.43 -52.97
C LYS A 382 15.91 71.10 -51.48
N LYS A 383 15.59 72.11 -50.65
CA LYS A 383 15.27 71.91 -49.22
C LYS A 383 13.99 71.11 -49.02
N GLN A 384 12.95 71.40 -49.80
CA GLN A 384 11.68 70.68 -49.79
C GLN A 384 11.87 69.20 -50.19
N ASP A 385 12.62 68.94 -51.27
CA ASP A 385 12.88 67.59 -51.77
C ASP A 385 13.71 66.77 -50.76
N ALA A 386 14.74 67.37 -50.14
CA ALA A 386 15.53 66.73 -49.08
C ALA A 386 14.67 66.37 -47.86
N GLN A 387 13.75 67.25 -47.46
CA GLN A 387 12.89 67.02 -46.30
C GLN A 387 11.77 66.00 -46.60
N ALA A 388 11.26 65.97 -47.83
CA ALA A 388 10.34 64.92 -48.29
C ALA A 388 11.03 63.54 -48.36
N GLN A 389 12.31 63.48 -48.74
CA GLN A 389 13.10 62.25 -48.74
C GLN A 389 13.30 61.71 -47.32
N LEU A 390 13.61 62.58 -46.35
CA LEU A 390 13.70 62.22 -44.92
C LEU A 390 12.38 61.66 -44.39
N LEU A 391 11.24 62.29 -44.73
CA LEU A 391 9.90 61.81 -44.33
C LEU A 391 9.62 60.40 -44.86
N ARG A 392 9.95 60.13 -46.13
CA ARG A 392 9.79 58.80 -46.75
C ARG A 392 10.69 57.74 -46.10
N GLN A 393 11.93 58.09 -45.76
CA GLN A 393 12.84 57.17 -45.06
C GLN A 393 12.32 56.82 -43.66
N LYS A 394 11.74 57.80 -42.97
CA LYS A 394 11.16 57.61 -41.64
C LYS A 394 9.84 56.81 -41.67
N GLN A 395 8.97 57.02 -42.66
CA GLN A 395 7.79 56.16 -42.87
C GLN A 395 8.15 54.68 -43.07
N LYS A 396 9.21 54.39 -43.84
CA LYS A 396 9.72 53.01 -43.99
C LYS A 396 10.23 52.43 -42.67
N SER A 397 10.88 53.24 -41.84
CA SER A 397 11.31 52.85 -40.50
C SER A 397 10.11 52.56 -39.57
N ASP A 398 9.09 53.43 -39.57
CA ASP A 398 7.86 53.25 -38.77
C ASP A 398 7.06 52.00 -39.20
N GLU A 399 7.02 51.69 -40.50
CA GLU A 399 6.45 50.43 -40.99
C GLU A 399 7.24 49.20 -40.55
N ALA A 400 8.57 49.27 -40.54
CA ALA A 400 9.42 48.19 -40.01
C ALA A 400 9.20 48.00 -38.50
N ALA A 401 9.09 49.08 -37.73
CA ALA A 401 8.77 49.03 -36.31
C ALA A 401 7.40 48.39 -36.06
N ARG A 402 6.36 48.76 -36.83
CA ARG A 402 5.03 48.12 -36.73
C ARG A 402 5.08 46.62 -37.00
N ARG A 403 5.81 46.18 -38.03
CA ARG A 403 5.99 44.75 -38.33
C ARG A 403 6.68 43.99 -37.18
N LEU A 404 7.70 44.60 -36.58
CA LEU A 404 8.36 44.06 -35.38
C LEU A 404 7.41 43.99 -34.18
N GLN A 405 6.53 44.98 -34.00
CA GLN A 405 5.53 44.97 -32.94
C GLN A 405 4.54 43.81 -33.08
N ASP A 406 4.05 43.57 -34.29
CA ASP A 406 3.17 42.44 -34.59
C ASP A 406 3.88 41.09 -34.37
N GLU A 407 5.17 41.00 -34.71
CA GLU A 407 5.98 39.80 -34.47
C GLU A 407 6.18 39.52 -32.98
N ILE A 408 6.50 40.55 -32.18
CA ILE A 408 6.57 40.47 -30.71
C ILE A 408 5.24 39.98 -30.14
N GLN A 409 4.12 40.53 -30.61
CA GLN A 409 2.80 40.14 -30.13
C GLN A 409 2.45 38.68 -30.49
N ARG A 410 2.85 38.21 -31.68
CA ARG A 410 2.72 36.81 -32.09
C ARG A 410 3.53 35.89 -31.16
N ILE A 411 4.80 36.21 -30.90
CA ILE A 411 5.67 35.42 -30.01
C ILE A 411 5.10 35.39 -28.58
N LYS A 412 4.62 36.53 -28.06
CA LYS A 412 3.96 36.59 -26.73
C LYS A 412 2.74 35.67 -26.65
N THR A 413 1.93 35.65 -27.70
CA THR A 413 0.74 34.79 -27.77
C THR A 413 1.12 33.32 -27.80
N GLN A 414 2.12 32.95 -28.61
CA GLN A 414 2.67 31.58 -28.67
C GLN A 414 3.24 31.13 -27.32
N LYS A 415 3.98 32.01 -26.63
CA LYS A 415 4.54 31.74 -25.29
C LYS A 415 3.43 31.43 -24.27
N VAL A 416 2.37 32.24 -24.23
CA VAL A 416 1.25 32.04 -23.30
C VAL A 416 0.52 30.72 -23.59
N GLN A 417 0.30 30.39 -24.87
CA GLN A 417 -0.28 29.11 -25.26
C GLN A 417 0.58 27.93 -24.82
N LEU A 418 1.90 28.02 -25.00
CA LEU A 418 2.83 26.98 -24.57
C LEU A 418 2.86 26.82 -23.05
N GLN A 419 2.84 27.92 -22.29
CA GLN A 419 2.75 27.88 -20.83
C GLN A 419 1.45 27.23 -20.34
N HIS A 420 0.33 27.51 -21.00
CA HIS A 420 -0.94 26.84 -20.68
C HIS A 420 -0.87 25.34 -20.96
N LYS A 421 -0.27 24.95 -22.10
CA LYS A 421 -0.05 23.54 -22.45
C LYS A 421 0.83 22.82 -21.42
N ILE A 422 1.94 23.42 -21.00
CA ILE A 422 2.82 22.88 -19.95
C ILE A 422 2.03 22.65 -18.65
N LYS A 423 1.22 23.63 -18.24
CA LYS A 423 0.41 23.52 -17.03
C LYS A 423 -0.63 22.40 -17.14
N GLN A 424 -1.32 22.30 -18.28
CA GLN A 424 -2.32 21.27 -18.52
C GLN A 424 -1.71 19.85 -18.50
N GLU A 425 -0.60 19.62 -19.18
CA GLU A 425 0.10 18.33 -19.18
C GLU A 425 0.56 17.93 -17.76
N SER A 426 1.12 18.90 -17.02
CA SER A 426 1.54 18.69 -15.63
C SER A 426 0.37 18.30 -14.71
N GLU A 427 -0.78 18.95 -14.86
CA GLU A 427 -1.99 18.61 -14.09
C GLU A 427 -2.53 17.22 -14.45
N GLN A 428 -2.54 16.86 -15.74
CA GLN A 428 -2.95 15.52 -16.20
C GLN A 428 -2.05 14.43 -15.62
N PHE A 429 -0.73 14.64 -15.66
CA PHE A 429 0.22 13.69 -15.09
C PHE A 429 0.07 13.56 -13.57
N ARG A 430 -0.16 14.67 -12.86
CA ARG A 430 -0.42 14.65 -11.41
C ARG A 430 -1.67 13.83 -11.06
N LEU A 431 -2.76 13.99 -11.81
CA LEU A 431 -3.99 13.21 -11.61
C LEU A 431 -3.78 11.73 -11.89
N TRP A 432 -3.08 11.40 -12.98
CA TRP A 432 -2.73 10.03 -13.32
C TRP A 432 -1.89 9.37 -12.22
N LYS A 433 -0.86 10.07 -11.71
CA LYS A 433 0.01 9.59 -10.63
C LYS A 433 -0.77 9.35 -9.33
N ALA A 434 -1.64 10.28 -8.95
CA ALA A 434 -2.50 10.13 -7.76
C ALA A 434 -3.50 8.96 -7.88
N SER A 435 -4.05 8.72 -9.08
CA SER A 435 -4.93 7.58 -9.33
C SER A 435 -4.18 6.26 -9.20
N ARG A 436 -2.98 6.17 -9.79
CA ARG A 436 -2.12 4.99 -9.75
C ARG A 436 -1.65 4.65 -8.33
N GLU A 437 -1.29 5.66 -7.54
CA GLU A 437 -0.92 5.45 -6.13
C GLU A 437 -2.06 4.85 -5.30
N LYS A 438 -3.31 5.28 -5.55
CA LYS A 438 -4.49 4.69 -4.90
C LYS A 438 -4.69 3.22 -5.28
N GLU A 439 -4.52 2.88 -6.55
CA GLU A 439 -4.59 1.50 -7.04
C GLU A 439 -3.53 0.61 -6.38
N VAL A 440 -2.27 1.08 -6.30
CA VAL A 440 -1.18 0.36 -5.63
C VAL A 440 -1.49 0.16 -4.14
N LEU A 441 -2.04 1.16 -3.45
CA LEU A 441 -2.44 1.04 -2.05
C LEU A 441 -3.56 0.01 -1.86
N GLN A 442 -4.53 -0.05 -2.78
CA GLN A 442 -5.61 -1.02 -2.75
C GLN A 442 -5.08 -2.45 -2.95
N LEU A 443 -4.25 -2.67 -3.97
CA LEU A 443 -3.61 -3.97 -4.22
C LEU A 443 -2.75 -4.43 -3.04
N LYS A 444 -2.00 -3.52 -2.39
CA LYS A 444 -1.26 -3.84 -1.16
C LYS A 444 -2.17 -4.22 0.00
N LYS A 445 -3.35 -3.62 0.11
CA LYS A 445 -4.34 -3.96 1.15
C LYS A 445 -4.95 -5.34 0.91
N GLU A 446 -5.28 -5.66 -0.34
CA GLU A 446 -5.78 -6.98 -0.74
C GLU A 446 -4.72 -8.06 -0.57
N GLY A 447 -3.46 -7.82 -0.97
CA GLY A 447 -2.35 -8.75 -0.74
C GLY A 447 -2.17 -9.13 0.73
N ARG A 448 -2.20 -8.13 1.65
CA ARG A 448 -2.15 -8.40 3.10
C ARG A 448 -3.34 -9.21 3.62
N ARG A 449 -4.53 -8.99 3.04
CA ARG A 449 -5.74 -9.75 3.41
C ARG A 449 -5.61 -11.22 2.98
N ASN A 450 -5.15 -11.45 1.76
CA ASN A 450 -4.94 -12.78 1.21
C ASN A 450 -3.85 -13.54 1.99
N GLU A 451 -2.74 -12.88 2.34
CA GLU A 451 -1.69 -13.47 3.19
C GLU A 451 -2.24 -13.89 4.56
N TYR A 452 -3.06 -13.03 5.19
CA TYR A 452 -3.69 -13.34 6.46
C TYR A 452 -4.65 -14.54 6.37
N GLU A 453 -5.48 -14.59 5.32
CA GLU A 453 -6.38 -15.71 5.07
C GLU A 453 -5.61 -17.02 4.82
N MET A 454 -4.54 -16.97 4.02
CA MET A 454 -3.64 -18.10 3.79
C MET A 454 -3.01 -18.59 5.11
N HIS A 455 -2.48 -17.69 5.94
CA HIS A 455 -1.88 -18.06 7.23
C HIS A 455 -2.92 -18.65 8.19
N LYS A 456 -4.14 -18.13 8.20
CA LYS A 456 -5.26 -18.67 8.98
C LYS A 456 -5.61 -20.09 8.54
N LEU A 457 -5.68 -20.35 7.23
CA LEU A 457 -5.95 -21.68 6.68
C LEU A 457 -4.83 -22.67 6.98
N LEU A 458 -3.56 -22.26 6.83
CA LEU A 458 -2.40 -23.09 7.19
C LEU A 458 -2.41 -23.46 8.67
N ALA A 459 -2.71 -22.51 9.56
CA ALA A 459 -2.80 -22.77 10.99
C ALA A 459 -3.95 -23.73 11.34
N LEU A 460 -5.10 -23.61 10.66
CA LEU A 460 -6.23 -24.53 10.82
C LEU A 460 -5.84 -25.95 10.39
N ASN A 461 -5.22 -26.08 9.21
CA ASN A 461 -4.78 -27.36 8.67
C ASN A 461 -3.75 -28.03 9.58
N GLN A 462 -2.78 -27.28 10.10
CA GLN A 462 -1.78 -27.79 11.04
C GLN A 462 -2.42 -28.26 12.36
N ARG A 463 -3.43 -27.55 12.87
CA ARG A 463 -4.19 -27.99 14.06
C ARG A 463 -4.93 -29.29 13.79
N GLN A 464 -5.63 -29.39 12.65
CA GLN A 464 -6.32 -30.63 12.26
C GLN A 464 -5.34 -31.80 12.15
N LYS A 465 -4.17 -31.60 11.54
CA LYS A 465 -3.11 -32.61 11.45
C LYS A 465 -2.63 -33.09 12.83
N MET A 466 -2.42 -32.17 13.78
CA MET A 466 -2.03 -32.54 15.15
C MET A 466 -3.14 -33.31 15.89
N VAL A 467 -4.41 -32.93 15.71
CA VAL A 467 -5.54 -33.67 16.31
C VAL A 467 -5.60 -35.09 15.76
N LEU A 468 -5.44 -35.27 14.44
CA LEU A 468 -5.42 -36.58 13.81
C LEU A 468 -4.25 -37.45 14.30
N GLN A 469 -3.06 -36.86 14.47
CA GLN A 469 -1.90 -37.57 15.04
C GLN A 469 -2.17 -38.05 16.47
N ARG A 470 -2.69 -37.18 17.35
CA ARG A 470 -3.05 -37.56 18.72
C ARG A 470 -4.09 -38.68 18.77
N LYS A 471 -5.17 -38.56 17.99
CA LYS A 471 -6.20 -39.60 17.91
C LYS A 471 -5.63 -40.94 17.40
N THR A 472 -4.60 -40.89 16.56
CA THR A 472 -3.92 -42.10 16.06
C THR A 472 -3.00 -42.70 17.14
N GLU A 473 -2.28 -41.88 17.89
CA GLU A 473 -1.44 -42.32 19.01
C GLU A 473 -2.27 -42.91 20.16
N GLU A 474 -3.39 -42.29 20.51
CA GLU A 474 -4.34 -42.80 21.52
C GLU A 474 -4.89 -44.17 21.11
N ALA A 475 -5.28 -44.35 19.84
CA ALA A 475 -5.72 -45.63 19.30
C ALA A 475 -4.61 -46.70 19.35
N ASN A 476 -3.37 -46.33 19.00
CA ASN A 476 -2.22 -47.22 19.08
C ASN A 476 -1.92 -47.64 20.53
N MET A 477 -2.03 -46.71 21.49
CA MET A 477 -1.83 -46.99 22.92
C MET A 477 -2.93 -47.88 23.50
N ALA A 478 -4.19 -47.67 23.10
CA ALA A 478 -5.30 -48.56 23.47
C ALA A 478 -5.06 -49.99 22.92
N THR A 479 -4.59 -50.09 21.67
CA THR A 479 -4.22 -51.36 21.05
C THR A 479 -3.07 -52.06 21.79
N LYS A 480 -2.06 -51.30 22.24
CA LYS A 480 -0.94 -51.83 23.03
C LYS A 480 -1.39 -52.37 24.39
N LYS A 481 -2.21 -51.60 25.13
CA LYS A 481 -2.78 -52.04 26.42
C LYS A 481 -3.61 -53.32 26.26
N LEU A 482 -4.36 -53.45 25.17
CA LEU A 482 -5.11 -54.67 24.88
C LEU A 482 -4.19 -55.88 24.66
N LYS A 483 -3.07 -55.70 23.93
CA LYS A 483 -2.07 -56.77 23.74
C LYS A 483 -1.44 -57.20 25.07
N GLU A 484 -1.07 -56.25 25.92
CA GLU A 484 -0.49 -56.52 27.25
C GLU A 484 -1.47 -57.29 28.15
N LEU A 485 -2.76 -56.94 28.13
CA LEU A 485 -3.79 -57.67 28.89
C LEU A 485 -4.04 -59.09 28.36
N LEU A 486 -3.95 -59.29 27.05
CA LEU A 486 -4.03 -60.63 26.44
C LEU A 486 -2.79 -61.48 26.75
N GLU A 487 -1.63 -60.86 26.94
CA GLU A 487 -0.40 -61.53 27.38
C GLU A 487 -0.45 -61.89 28.88
N SER A 488 -0.98 -61.00 29.74
CA SER A 488 -1.19 -61.32 31.16
C SER A 488 -2.22 -62.44 31.38
N ARG A 489 -3.17 -62.63 30.45
CA ARG A 489 -4.07 -63.78 30.44
C ARG A 489 -3.32 -65.10 30.23
N LYS A 490 -2.27 -65.12 29.40
CA LYS A 490 -1.43 -66.32 29.16
C LYS A 490 -0.58 -66.68 30.37
N THR A 491 -0.14 -65.70 31.16
CA THR A 491 0.67 -65.94 32.36
C THR A 491 -0.18 -66.36 33.57
N SER A 492 -1.36 -65.76 33.75
CA SER A 492 -2.28 -66.10 34.86
C SER A 492 -2.90 -67.50 34.75
N SER A 493 -2.99 -68.09 33.55
CA SER A 493 -3.52 -69.45 33.36
C SER A 493 -2.61 -70.57 33.92
N ARG A 494 -1.41 -70.24 34.42
CA ARG A 494 -0.44 -71.20 34.99
C ARG A 494 -0.48 -71.32 36.51
N GLU A 495 -1.18 -70.44 37.23
CA GLU A 495 -1.12 -70.35 38.69
C GLU A 495 -2.50 -70.46 39.35
N THR A 496 -3.18 -71.60 39.20
CA THR A 496 -4.33 -71.92 40.08
C THR A 496 -4.36 -73.41 40.38
N SER A 497 -3.70 -73.82 41.46
CA SER A 497 -3.87 -75.13 42.09
C SER A 497 -3.76 -74.99 43.60
N GLY A 498 -4.91 -75.01 44.29
CA GLY A 498 -5.03 -75.33 45.71
C GLY A 498 -5.76 -74.31 46.59
N HIS A 499 -7.02 -74.60 46.95
CA HIS A 499 -7.54 -74.75 48.33
C HIS A 499 -9.06 -74.49 48.44
N ASN A 500 -9.75 -75.43 49.09
CA ASN A 500 -11.21 -75.58 49.15
C ASN A 500 -11.80 -74.92 50.40
N ALA A 501 -12.28 -73.67 50.28
CA ALA A 501 -13.39 -73.07 51.07
C ALA A 501 -13.57 -71.58 50.73
N HIS A 502 -12.47 -70.89 50.39
CA HIS A 502 -12.51 -69.57 49.72
C HIS A 502 -12.80 -69.69 48.21
N GLY A 503 -12.93 -70.93 47.72
CA GLY A 503 -13.01 -71.28 46.31
C GLY A 503 -14.26 -70.77 45.61
N ILE A 504 -15.43 -70.72 46.25
CA ILE A 504 -16.66 -70.22 45.59
C ILE A 504 -16.60 -68.70 45.42
N GLN A 505 -16.13 -67.97 46.44
CA GLN A 505 -16.01 -66.51 46.35
C GLN A 505 -14.86 -66.09 45.44
N ALA A 506 -13.73 -66.81 45.47
CA ALA A 506 -12.63 -66.64 44.52
C ALA A 506 -13.05 -67.01 43.09
N LEU A 507 -13.89 -68.03 42.91
CA LEU A 507 -14.44 -68.41 41.60
C LEU A 507 -15.45 -67.36 41.09
N MET A 508 -16.31 -66.83 41.95
CA MET A 508 -17.21 -65.72 41.60
C MET A 508 -16.41 -64.47 41.20
N GLN A 509 -15.39 -64.10 41.96
CA GLN A 509 -14.49 -62.99 41.63
C GLN A 509 -13.71 -63.26 40.34
N ALA A 510 -13.27 -64.49 40.09
CA ALA A 510 -12.60 -64.86 38.85
C ALA A 510 -13.55 -64.76 37.64
N ILE A 511 -14.79 -65.23 37.78
CA ILE A 511 -15.83 -65.10 36.74
C ILE A 511 -16.19 -63.63 36.51
N GLU A 512 -16.30 -62.82 37.58
CA GLU A 512 -16.56 -61.38 37.48
C GLU A 512 -15.43 -60.65 36.77
N LEU A 513 -14.17 -60.96 37.11
CA LEU A 513 -12.99 -60.39 36.47
C LEU A 513 -12.88 -60.83 35.00
N GLU A 514 -13.20 -62.09 34.69
CA GLU A 514 -13.20 -62.60 33.31
C GLU A 514 -14.33 -61.96 32.46
N LEU A 515 -15.51 -61.74 33.06
CA LEU A 515 -16.58 -60.96 32.44
C LEU A 515 -16.15 -59.51 32.24
N GLU A 516 -15.47 -58.89 33.21
CA GLU A 516 -14.99 -57.51 33.10
C GLU A 516 -13.93 -57.36 32.00
N VAL A 517 -12.99 -58.30 31.89
CA VAL A 517 -11.99 -58.34 30.82
C VAL A 517 -12.66 -58.53 29.46
N THR A 518 -13.69 -59.38 29.37
CA THR A 518 -14.46 -59.58 28.13
C THR A 518 -15.18 -58.30 27.72
N VAL A 519 -15.81 -57.60 28.67
CA VAL A 519 -16.49 -56.31 28.42
C VAL A 519 -15.48 -55.24 28.00
N LYS A 520 -14.32 -55.11 28.66
CA LYS A 520 -13.28 -54.15 28.28
C LYS A 520 -12.69 -54.46 26.91
N THR A 521 -12.54 -55.74 26.56
CA THR A 521 -12.09 -56.15 25.23
C THR A 521 -13.11 -55.79 24.16
N HIS A 522 -14.40 -55.99 24.44
CA HIS A 522 -15.49 -55.58 23.56
C HIS A 522 -15.55 -54.05 23.40
N GLU A 523 -15.39 -53.30 24.49
CA GLU A 523 -15.34 -51.84 24.48
C GLU A 523 -14.22 -51.35 23.55
N VAL A 524 -13.00 -51.88 23.67
CA VAL A 524 -11.89 -51.49 22.78
C VAL A 524 -12.16 -51.87 21.31
N ARG A 525 -12.79 -53.02 21.04
CA ARG A 525 -13.16 -53.42 19.67
C ARG A 525 -14.25 -52.51 19.08
N SER A 526 -15.28 -52.21 19.85
CA SER A 526 -16.40 -51.33 19.49
C SER A 526 -15.90 -49.89 19.23
N GLU A 527 -15.00 -49.38 20.08
CA GLU A 527 -14.34 -48.07 19.86
C GLU A 527 -13.49 -48.05 18.59
N TYR A 528 -12.76 -49.13 18.30
CA TYR A 528 -11.97 -49.24 17.08
C TYR A 528 -12.85 -49.30 15.82
N GLU A 529 -13.96 -50.05 15.86
CA GLU A 529 -14.94 -50.15 14.77
C GLU A 529 -15.63 -48.79 14.52
N ARG A 530 -16.03 -48.08 15.58
CA ARG A 530 -16.57 -46.72 15.50
C ARG A 530 -15.56 -45.74 14.90
N GLN A 531 -14.28 -45.85 15.28
CA GLN A 531 -13.23 -45.01 14.70
C GLN A 531 -13.01 -45.29 13.20
N ILE A 532 -13.18 -46.54 12.76
CA ILE A 532 -13.16 -46.90 11.33
C ILE A 532 -14.36 -46.28 10.61
N GLU A 533 -15.57 -46.36 11.18
CA GLU A 533 -16.78 -45.76 10.61
C GLU A 533 -16.70 -44.24 10.53
N GLU A 534 -16.19 -43.56 11.57
CA GLU A 534 -15.95 -42.12 11.56
C GLU A 534 -14.96 -41.72 10.45
N ARG A 535 -13.89 -42.49 10.27
CA ARG A 535 -12.93 -42.28 9.18
C ARG A 535 -13.56 -42.50 7.81
N ALA A 536 -14.45 -43.49 7.68
CA ALA A 536 -15.22 -43.72 6.45
C ALA A 536 -16.20 -42.57 6.15
N MET A 537 -16.85 -42.02 7.19
CA MET A 537 -17.76 -40.87 7.06
C MET A 537 -17.00 -39.60 6.67
N MET A 538 -15.88 -39.29 7.33
CA MET A 538 -15.00 -38.17 6.95
C MET A 538 -14.43 -38.34 5.53
N ALA A 539 -14.12 -39.57 5.12
CA ALA A 539 -13.71 -39.85 3.75
C ALA A 539 -14.84 -39.60 2.74
N LYS A 540 -16.08 -39.98 3.06
CA LYS A 540 -17.29 -39.69 2.25
C LYS A 540 -17.60 -38.19 2.16
N GLU A 541 -17.45 -37.47 3.27
CA GLU A 541 -17.62 -36.00 3.30
C GLU A 541 -16.53 -35.32 2.48
N ARG A 542 -15.28 -35.79 2.57
CA ARG A 542 -14.19 -35.34 1.71
C ARG A 542 -14.45 -35.63 0.23
N THR A 543 -15.01 -36.78 -0.12
CA THR A 543 -15.40 -37.06 -1.53
C THR A 543 -16.53 -36.16 -1.98
N LYS A 544 -17.53 -35.87 -1.13
CA LYS A 544 -18.59 -34.90 -1.43
C LYS A 544 -18.06 -33.48 -1.61
N LEU A 545 -17.16 -33.01 -0.75
CA LEU A 545 -16.53 -31.69 -0.89
C LEU A 545 -15.67 -31.60 -2.16
N ILE A 546 -14.99 -32.68 -2.54
CA ILE A 546 -14.25 -32.77 -3.82
C ILE A 546 -15.21 -32.78 -5.02
N GLU A 547 -16.41 -33.35 -4.87
CA GLU A 547 -17.44 -33.42 -5.91
C GLU A 547 -18.23 -32.10 -6.03
N GLU A 548 -18.51 -31.42 -4.92
CA GLU A 548 -19.04 -30.05 -4.86
C GLU A 548 -18.03 -29.05 -5.44
N GLN A 549 -16.74 -29.27 -5.21
CA GLN A 549 -15.67 -28.50 -5.85
C GLN A 549 -15.56 -28.80 -7.36
N ARG A 550 -15.92 -30.00 -7.82
CA ARG A 550 -16.07 -30.33 -9.26
C ARG A 550 -17.31 -29.70 -9.89
N ASN A 551 -18.42 -29.61 -9.16
CA ASN A 551 -19.65 -28.98 -9.63
C ASN A 551 -19.63 -27.45 -9.57
N LEU A 552 -18.62 -26.86 -8.93
CA LEU A 552 -18.28 -25.43 -9.00
C LEU A 552 -17.18 -25.12 -10.04
N SER A 553 -16.79 -26.08 -10.87
CA SER A 553 -15.96 -25.84 -12.04
C SER A 553 -16.65 -26.26 -13.34
N ASP A 554 -17.93 -25.87 -13.47
CA ASP A 554 -18.41 -25.19 -14.70
C ASP A 554 -18.07 -23.68 -14.65
N SER A 555 -17.17 -23.29 -13.75
CA SER A 555 -16.23 -22.19 -13.95
C SER A 555 -14.91 -22.41 -13.18
N SER A 556 -13.81 -22.50 -13.93
CA SER A 556 -12.40 -22.37 -13.50
C SER A 556 -11.66 -23.59 -12.90
N GLU A 557 -10.59 -23.95 -13.63
CA GLU A 557 -9.25 -24.39 -13.19
C GLU A 557 -8.95 -25.78 -12.57
N ILE A 558 -7.97 -26.43 -13.25
CA ILE A 558 -6.78 -27.12 -12.70
C ILE A 558 -6.95 -28.58 -12.20
N MET A 559 -6.64 -29.54 -13.10
CA MET A 559 -5.41 -30.37 -13.04
C MET A 559 -5.43 -31.48 -14.10
N SER A 560 -4.25 -31.89 -14.57
CA SER A 560 -4.10 -32.73 -15.77
C SER A 560 -4.32 -34.23 -15.51
N PRO A 561 -4.70 -35.00 -16.54
CA PRO A 561 -5.18 -36.39 -16.42
C PRO A 561 -4.14 -37.42 -15.93
N GLY A 562 -2.85 -37.14 -16.12
CA GLY A 562 -1.77 -38.12 -15.88
C GLY A 562 -1.51 -38.43 -14.40
N ALA A 563 -1.51 -37.41 -13.54
CA ALA A 563 -1.31 -37.59 -12.08
C ALA A 563 -2.48 -38.34 -11.41
N ARG A 564 -3.62 -38.41 -12.11
CA ARG A 564 -4.84 -39.06 -11.67
C ARG A 564 -4.79 -40.57 -11.92
N ASN A 565 -4.29 -41.00 -13.08
CA ASN A 565 -4.24 -42.41 -13.46
C ASN A 565 -3.18 -43.20 -12.67
N SER A 566 -2.02 -42.61 -12.38
CA SER A 566 -0.96 -43.27 -11.60
C SER A 566 -1.34 -43.52 -10.13
N ARG A 567 -2.27 -42.72 -9.59
CA ARG A 567 -2.74 -42.86 -8.21
C ARG A 567 -3.93 -43.81 -8.07
N ILE A 568 -4.72 -43.96 -9.13
CA ILE A 568 -5.79 -44.96 -9.25
C ILE A 568 -5.17 -46.36 -9.28
N PHE A 569 -4.16 -46.59 -10.13
CA PHE A 569 -3.47 -47.87 -10.24
C PHE A 569 -2.77 -48.32 -8.93
N ALA A 570 -2.23 -47.37 -8.15
CA ALA A 570 -1.60 -47.65 -6.86
C ALA A 570 -2.59 -48.00 -5.73
N LEU A 571 -3.85 -47.57 -5.85
CA LEU A 571 -4.92 -47.84 -4.89
C LEU A 571 -5.70 -49.12 -5.23
N GLU A 572 -5.82 -49.45 -6.52
CA GLU A 572 -6.44 -50.69 -7.03
C GLU A 572 -5.71 -51.96 -6.55
N ASN A 573 -4.37 -51.94 -6.52
CA ASN A 573 -3.57 -53.09 -6.08
C ASN A 573 -3.57 -53.34 -4.56
N MET A 574 -3.88 -52.33 -3.74
CA MET A 574 -4.00 -52.50 -2.28
C MET A 574 -5.41 -52.95 -1.84
N LEU A 575 -6.41 -52.84 -2.71
CA LEU A 575 -7.80 -53.26 -2.45
C LEU A 575 -8.06 -54.74 -2.79
N ALA A 576 -7.10 -55.45 -3.39
CA ALA A 576 -7.28 -56.83 -3.85
C ALA A 576 -6.92 -57.93 -2.83
N THR A 577 -6.46 -57.60 -1.61
CA THR A 577 -6.03 -58.60 -0.62
C THR A 577 -6.93 -58.65 0.62
N SER A 578 -7.73 -59.72 0.65
CA SER A 578 -8.49 -60.32 1.78
C SER A 578 -9.89 -59.78 2.11
N SER A 579 -10.84 -60.40 1.41
CA SER A 579 -12.14 -60.94 1.86
C SER A 579 -11.97 -61.95 3.04
N SER A 580 -12.94 -62.46 3.82
CA SER A 580 -14.40 -62.57 3.75
C SER A 580 -14.98 -63.10 5.09
N THR A 581 -16.23 -62.70 5.41
CA THR A 581 -17.36 -63.43 6.06
C THR A 581 -17.20 -64.23 7.38
N MET A 582 -18.12 -64.02 8.35
CA MET A 582 -19.15 -65.03 8.77
C MET A 582 -20.13 -64.52 9.85
N ARG A 583 -21.31 -65.15 9.87
CA ARG A 583 -22.59 -64.85 10.55
C ARG A 583 -22.63 -65.24 12.04
N GLU A 584 -23.66 -64.79 12.78
CA GLU A 584 -24.30 -65.67 13.78
C GLU A 584 -25.79 -65.34 14.07
N ARG A 585 -26.56 -66.41 14.35
CA ARG A 585 -28.03 -66.46 14.58
C ARG A 585 -28.35 -66.31 16.07
N GLY A 586 -29.51 -65.70 16.38
CA GLY A 586 -30.10 -65.70 17.71
C GLY A 586 -30.91 -66.96 18.02
N PHE A 587 -31.09 -67.25 19.31
CA PHE A 587 -32.16 -68.09 19.84
C PHE A 587 -32.49 -67.70 21.30
N ASN A 588 -33.77 -67.58 21.61
CA ASN A 588 -34.33 -67.47 22.97
C ASN A 588 -34.93 -68.83 23.37
N GLY A 589 -34.81 -69.20 24.64
CA GLY A 589 -35.61 -70.29 25.22
C GLY A 589 -35.04 -70.85 26.53
N ARG A 590 -35.77 -70.63 27.64
CA ARG A 590 -35.49 -71.23 28.96
C ARG A 590 -35.69 -72.75 28.91
N GLY A 591 -34.74 -73.52 29.46
CA GLY A 591 -34.85 -74.98 29.61
C GLY A 591 -34.05 -75.54 30.78
N HIS A 592 -34.76 -75.89 31.85
CA HIS A 592 -34.52 -76.91 32.90
C HIS A 592 -33.09 -77.41 33.18
N TRP A 593 -32.59 -77.07 34.37
CA TRP A 593 -31.26 -77.41 34.93
C TRP A 593 -31.07 -78.85 35.44
N ASN A 594 -32.01 -79.76 35.20
CA ASN A 594 -32.02 -81.09 35.84
C ASN A 594 -31.47 -82.23 34.96
N GLN A 595 -30.71 -81.94 33.88
CA GLN A 595 -30.20 -82.95 32.94
C GLN A 595 -28.70 -82.86 32.62
N VAL A 596 -27.90 -82.24 33.48
CA VAL A 596 -26.43 -82.27 33.33
C VAL A 596 -25.92 -83.62 33.86
N ARG A 597 -25.77 -84.61 32.98
CA ARG A 597 -25.36 -85.99 33.34
C ARG A 597 -23.86 -86.26 33.18
N SER A 598 -23.12 -85.36 32.52
CA SER A 598 -21.66 -85.47 32.34
C SER A 598 -20.92 -84.14 32.58
N LEU A 599 -19.64 -84.23 32.93
CA LEU A 599 -18.76 -83.07 33.12
C LEU A 599 -18.61 -82.25 31.81
N THR A 600 -18.71 -82.92 30.66
CA THR A 600 -18.66 -82.31 29.34
C THR A 600 -19.89 -81.42 29.10
N ASP A 601 -21.09 -81.91 29.46
CA ASP A 601 -22.33 -81.14 29.35
C ASP A 601 -22.31 -79.93 30.28
N ALA A 602 -21.79 -80.10 31.50
CA ALA A 602 -21.61 -79.01 32.46
C ALA A 602 -20.70 -77.91 31.90
N LYS A 603 -19.59 -78.29 31.26
CA LYS A 603 -18.61 -77.36 30.66
C LYS A 603 -19.20 -76.61 29.47
N ILE A 604 -19.94 -77.30 28.60
CA ILE A 604 -20.62 -76.67 27.45
C ILE A 604 -21.66 -75.67 27.94
N LEU A 605 -22.47 -76.06 28.94
CA LEU A 605 -23.54 -75.24 29.47
C LEU A 605 -23.02 -74.01 30.24
N MET A 606 -21.95 -74.17 31.03
CA MET A 606 -21.27 -73.05 31.69
C MET A 606 -20.64 -72.07 30.70
N ASN A 607 -20.03 -72.58 29.62
CA ASN A 607 -19.52 -71.73 28.55
C ASN A 607 -20.66 -70.97 27.84
N HIS A 608 -21.80 -71.63 27.62
CA HIS A 608 -22.98 -70.99 27.05
C HIS A 608 -23.55 -69.89 27.96
N LEU A 609 -23.66 -70.15 29.27
CA LEU A 609 -24.07 -69.13 30.24
C LEU A 609 -23.10 -67.96 30.32
N PHE A 610 -21.80 -68.23 30.34
CA PHE A 610 -20.77 -67.20 30.36
C PHE A 610 -20.87 -66.31 29.12
N ASN A 611 -21.03 -66.91 27.94
CA ASN A 611 -21.22 -66.18 26.69
C ASN A 611 -22.52 -65.35 26.67
N LEU A 612 -23.59 -65.85 27.28
CA LEU A 612 -24.85 -65.12 27.39
C LEU A 612 -24.73 -63.92 28.34
N ALA A 613 -24.06 -64.11 29.48
CA ALA A 613 -23.81 -63.07 30.47
C ALA A 613 -22.84 -62.00 29.94
N SER A 614 -21.77 -62.41 29.24
CA SER A 614 -20.82 -61.49 28.61
C SER A 614 -21.50 -60.67 27.52
N SER A 615 -22.24 -61.31 26.62
CA SER A 615 -22.97 -60.63 25.54
C SER A 615 -23.99 -59.63 26.08
N SER A 616 -24.70 -59.99 27.16
CA SER A 616 -25.67 -59.10 27.82
C SER A 616 -24.99 -57.87 28.44
N ARG A 617 -23.82 -58.05 29.09
CA ARG A 617 -23.04 -56.95 29.67
C ARG A 617 -22.42 -56.06 28.59
N CYS A 618 -21.93 -56.63 27.49
CA CYS A 618 -21.44 -55.88 26.33
C CYS A 618 -22.55 -55.01 25.72
N LEU A 619 -23.75 -55.57 25.50
CA LEU A 619 -24.89 -54.83 24.98
C LEU A 619 -25.34 -53.68 25.89
N LEU A 620 -25.33 -53.91 27.21
CA LEU A 620 -25.61 -52.85 28.18
C LEU A 620 -24.59 -51.72 28.06
N ARG A 621 -23.31 -52.07 27.94
CA ARG A 621 -22.23 -51.08 27.78
C ARG A 621 -22.36 -50.28 26.48
N ASP A 622 -22.69 -50.92 25.37
CA ASP A 622 -22.93 -50.23 24.10
C ASP A 622 -24.08 -49.21 24.22
N LYS A 623 -25.16 -49.56 24.94
CA LYS A 623 -26.26 -48.63 25.23
C LYS A 623 -25.85 -47.46 26.13
N GLU A 624 -25.01 -47.69 27.14
CA GLU A 624 -24.46 -46.62 28.00
C GLU A 624 -23.60 -45.64 27.20
N VAL A 625 -22.78 -46.14 26.28
CA VAL A 625 -21.95 -45.31 25.39
C VAL A 625 -22.83 -44.49 24.45
N ALA A 626 -23.81 -45.13 23.79
CA ALA A 626 -24.75 -44.44 22.90
C ALA A 626 -25.54 -43.34 23.63
N TYR A 627 -25.94 -43.59 24.88
CA TYR A 627 -26.60 -42.57 25.72
C TYR A 627 -25.69 -41.35 25.96
N ARG A 628 -24.41 -41.57 26.31
CA ARG A 628 -23.45 -40.49 26.53
C ARG A 628 -23.15 -39.68 25.25
N GLU A 629 -23.10 -40.34 24.11
CA GLU A 629 -22.93 -39.69 22.81
C GLU A 629 -24.12 -38.80 22.46
N LYS A 630 -25.35 -39.29 22.70
CA LYS A 630 -26.57 -38.49 22.53
C LYS A 630 -26.60 -37.28 23.46
N ASP A 631 -26.15 -37.42 24.70
CA ASP A 631 -25.99 -36.28 25.62
C ASP A 631 -24.97 -35.23 25.12
N LEU A 632 -23.87 -35.66 24.51
CA LEU A 632 -22.88 -34.77 23.89
C LEU A 632 -23.47 -34.03 22.68
N GLU A 633 -24.18 -34.74 21.80
CA GLU A 633 -24.85 -34.18 20.63
C GLU A 633 -25.89 -33.12 21.04
N ILE A 634 -26.70 -33.41 22.07
CA ILE A 634 -27.67 -32.47 22.63
C ILE A 634 -26.98 -31.20 23.15
N ARG A 635 -25.80 -31.32 23.78
CA ARG A 635 -25.03 -30.14 24.24
C ARG A 635 -24.51 -29.29 23.07
N ASP A 636 -23.93 -29.91 22.04
CA ASP A 636 -23.42 -29.18 20.86
C ASP A 636 -24.54 -28.46 20.10
N LEU A 637 -25.70 -29.13 19.94
CA LEU A 637 -26.88 -28.52 19.32
C LEU A 637 -27.39 -27.33 20.15
N LYS A 638 -27.40 -27.41 21.49
CA LYS A 638 -27.76 -26.29 22.36
C LYS A 638 -26.81 -25.10 22.19
N GLU A 639 -25.49 -25.33 22.09
CA GLU A 639 -24.52 -24.26 21.85
C GLU A 639 -24.72 -23.60 20.48
N LYS A 640 -24.97 -24.38 19.44
CA LYS A 640 -25.29 -23.87 18.09
C LYS A 640 -26.57 -23.03 18.09
N VAL A 641 -27.62 -23.47 18.77
CA VAL A 641 -28.87 -22.70 18.92
C VAL A 641 -28.60 -21.37 19.62
N VAL A 642 -27.85 -21.35 20.72
CA VAL A 642 -27.50 -20.11 21.45
C VAL A 642 -26.72 -19.15 20.54
N SER A 643 -25.75 -19.66 19.78
CA SER A 643 -24.95 -18.88 18.83
C SER A 643 -25.82 -18.26 17.72
N LEU A 644 -26.71 -19.06 17.13
CA LEU A 644 -27.64 -18.60 16.09
C LEU A 644 -28.63 -17.58 16.64
N SER A 645 -29.23 -17.82 17.81
CA SER A 645 -30.12 -16.85 18.46
C SER A 645 -29.41 -15.53 18.80
N SER A 646 -28.13 -15.58 19.18
CA SER A 646 -27.34 -14.36 19.44
C SER A 646 -27.04 -13.58 18.16
N SER A 647 -26.83 -14.29 17.04
CA SER A 647 -26.59 -13.69 15.73
C SER A 647 -27.88 -13.09 15.16
N LEU A 648 -29.02 -13.73 15.39
CA LEU A 648 -30.34 -13.26 14.98
C LEU A 648 -30.72 -11.97 15.72
N ARG A 649 -30.53 -11.90 17.05
CA ARG A 649 -30.72 -10.65 17.82
C ARG A 649 -29.82 -9.51 17.37
N LYS A 650 -28.59 -9.80 16.95
CA LYS A 650 -27.67 -8.78 16.39
C LYS A 650 -28.12 -8.25 15.03
N LEU A 651 -28.84 -9.06 14.26
CA LEU A 651 -29.43 -8.64 12.98
C LEU A 651 -30.74 -7.88 13.19
N GLU A 652 -31.56 -8.29 14.16
CA GLU A 652 -32.78 -7.56 14.54
C GLU A 652 -32.47 -6.17 15.09
N ASN A 653 -31.42 -6.01 15.91
CA ASN A 653 -30.97 -4.70 16.41
C ASN A 653 -30.30 -3.79 15.35
N LYS A 654 -30.11 -4.29 14.11
CA LYS A 654 -29.56 -3.52 12.99
C LYS A 654 -30.63 -3.05 12.00
N ARG A 655 -31.86 -3.53 12.13
CA ARG A 655 -33.06 -2.94 11.53
C ARG A 655 -33.61 -1.89 12.47
#